data_AF-A0A838V8M5-F1
#
_entry.id   AF-A0A838V8M5-F1
#
_cell.length_a   1.000
_cell.length_b   1.000
_cell.length_c   1.000
_cell.angle_alpha   90.00
_cell.angle_beta   90.00
_cell.angle_gamma   90.00
#
_symmetry.space_group_name_H-M   'P 1'
#
loop_
_entity.id
_entity.type
_entity.pdbx_description
1 polymer ?
#
loop_
_entity_poly.entity_id
_entity_poly.type
_entity_poly.pdbx_seq_one_letter_code
_entity_poly.pdbx_strand_id
1 'polypeptide(L)'
;MVATPWGNSDTLRDRRLRPGPGVPREDVVENQRERLFGAMVASVAERGYAATTVTDLVELSGVSSRSFYDLFADKQACFVAALAAIIQAAMVFVAQSVGEGHGASGPAGIRLPEEPGAAPNWDEQARRGFAAFAEMVEFHAAAAKMALLELYSAGAEGVAPLERAERGFEGLIRTIIEQSPERAGMPEEMITALIGAHQEIARTRLRRGTLNELAGVSGELWELALAYRPPPQPLQLTGRLPKAQPESLDGLGHAERALRALTIVVSERGYADTTVDEVLKRAQMSATTFYAHFSGKDDAMLAAIDTACAQAVAAAMPAFSRQAEWPDGIRAAYGALLNFLASQPALAKLIAVDAYTAGDAAIERRELGLRPLAALIENSTSTWMNMPPVVYETISGGAFHLLHRTAKEGGVEALPRLAPVLTYLTLFPFLGAEEACEVANGAGVGRRNGGNSGGPGPGAATSVPFQAPLSPTIHKALWLVAGRSDKAGMTPAEVAAEVDTDVEVVRGYLRELTSIGALAEVDSRRGEPAYVGLDRPHQLQWGGISTQQSSRMSAEEREGTAEFIWEWIANDVARARAAGTFEERLDRYLVRVPLRVDEKGWRELTTLHESTLRTTIEIQARSAKRLRASGEHGFEARTVQLVFEMPEDEPDAD
;
A
#
# COMPACT_ATOMS: atom_id res chain seq x y z
N MET A 1 -1.73 20.50 -24.71
CA MET A 1 -0.35 21.02 -24.90
C MET A 1 0.51 20.32 -23.88
N VAL A 2 1.50 19.53 -24.32
CA VAL A 2 2.36 18.76 -23.44
C VAL A 2 3.79 19.29 -23.52
N ALA A 3 4.39 19.57 -22.36
CA ALA A 3 5.81 19.88 -22.27
C ALA A 3 6.63 18.60 -22.41
N THR A 4 7.53 18.54 -23.40
CA THR A 4 8.42 17.39 -23.63
C THR A 4 9.88 17.81 -23.47
N PRO A 5 10.82 16.86 -23.31
CA PRO A 5 12.25 17.18 -23.25
C PRO A 5 12.76 17.96 -24.47
N TRP A 6 12.08 17.80 -25.62
CA TRP A 6 12.37 18.47 -26.89
C TRP A 6 11.47 19.69 -27.16
N GLY A 7 10.81 20.24 -26.14
CA GLY A 7 9.92 21.41 -26.24
C GLY A 7 8.43 21.07 -26.25
N ASN A 8 7.58 22.09 -26.34
CA ASN A 8 6.13 21.92 -26.27
C ASN A 8 5.57 21.26 -27.53
N SER A 9 4.62 20.34 -27.35
CA SER A 9 4.05 19.49 -28.41
C SER A 9 3.44 20.28 -29.58
N ASP A 10 2.91 21.47 -29.34
CA ASP A 10 2.28 22.35 -30.34
C ASP A 10 3.28 23.11 -31.21
N THR A 11 4.52 23.30 -30.74
CA THR A 11 5.57 24.05 -31.44
C THR A 11 6.64 23.17 -32.08
N LEU A 12 6.54 21.84 -31.92
CA LEU A 12 7.50 20.89 -32.51
C LEU A 12 7.65 21.09 -34.02
N ARG A 13 6.54 21.33 -34.73
CA ARG A 13 6.53 21.57 -36.18
C ARG A 13 7.33 22.81 -36.59
N ASP A 14 7.33 23.84 -35.76
CA ASP A 14 7.95 25.13 -36.06
C ASP A 14 9.48 25.04 -36.04
N ARG A 15 10.02 24.04 -35.32
CA ARG A 15 11.47 23.73 -35.27
C ARG A 15 12.01 23.06 -36.54
N ARG A 16 11.18 22.85 -37.57
CA ARG A 16 11.56 22.16 -38.80
C ARG A 16 12.68 22.91 -39.55
N LEU A 17 13.84 22.28 -39.67
CA LEU A 17 14.89 22.73 -40.57
C LEU A 17 14.48 22.52 -42.04
N ARG A 18 14.64 23.56 -42.87
CA ARG A 18 14.40 23.47 -44.32
C ARG A 18 15.69 22.99 -45.01
N PRO A 19 15.65 21.93 -45.84
CA PRO A 19 16.81 21.54 -46.64
C PRO A 19 17.22 22.70 -47.57
N GLY A 20 18.48 23.13 -47.49
CA GLY A 20 19.01 24.25 -48.27
C GLY A 20 20.54 24.27 -48.28
N PRO A 21 21.17 25.12 -49.12
CA PRO A 21 22.62 25.23 -49.19
C PRO A 21 23.18 25.65 -47.83
N GLY A 22 23.93 24.75 -47.17
CA GLY A 22 24.60 25.04 -45.90
C GLY A 22 24.10 24.28 -44.67
N VAL A 23 23.03 23.48 -44.77
CA VAL A 23 22.60 22.58 -43.66
C VAL A 23 23.02 21.14 -43.98
N PRO A 24 23.94 20.53 -43.21
CA PRO A 24 24.28 19.13 -43.33
C PRO A 24 23.05 18.22 -43.28
N ARG A 25 23.05 17.16 -44.10
CA ARG A 25 21.96 16.18 -44.12
C ARG A 25 21.75 15.51 -42.76
N GLU A 26 22.85 15.31 -42.02
CA GLU A 26 22.87 14.72 -40.68
C GLU A 26 22.08 15.59 -39.69
N ASP A 27 22.28 16.90 -39.70
CA ASP A 27 21.55 17.85 -38.85
C ASP A 27 20.04 17.86 -39.14
N VAL A 28 19.66 17.72 -40.42
CA VAL A 28 18.24 17.60 -40.80
C VAL A 28 17.63 16.31 -40.26
N VAL A 29 18.37 15.20 -40.33
CA VAL A 29 17.94 13.90 -39.81
C VAL A 29 17.80 13.96 -38.29
N GLU A 30 18.77 14.54 -37.59
CA GLU A 30 18.72 14.67 -36.13
C GLU A 30 17.55 15.55 -35.69
N ASN A 31 17.33 16.70 -36.34
CA ASN A 31 16.15 17.54 -36.09
C ASN A 31 14.82 16.82 -36.35
N GLN A 32 14.76 15.90 -37.32
CA GLN A 32 13.57 15.08 -37.54
C GLN A 32 13.39 14.04 -36.42
N ARG A 33 14.47 13.39 -35.98
CA ARG A 33 14.46 12.45 -34.86
C ARG A 33 14.00 13.11 -33.56
N GLU A 34 14.57 14.25 -33.20
CA GLU A 34 14.20 15.02 -32.00
C GLU A 34 12.71 15.39 -31.99
N ARG A 35 12.17 15.85 -33.12
CA ARG A 35 10.74 16.19 -33.23
C ARG A 35 9.85 14.95 -33.12
N LEU A 36 10.28 13.82 -33.68
CA LEU A 36 9.57 12.55 -33.53
C LEU A 36 9.61 12.04 -32.08
N PHE A 37 10.72 12.24 -31.36
CA PHE A 37 10.82 11.90 -29.95
C PHE A 37 9.90 12.77 -29.07
N GLY A 38 9.89 14.09 -29.31
CA GLY A 38 8.91 14.98 -28.67
C GLY A 38 7.46 14.56 -28.96
N ALA A 39 7.15 14.23 -30.21
CA ALA A 39 5.82 13.75 -30.60
C ALA A 39 5.45 12.43 -29.92
N MET A 40 6.39 11.50 -29.79
CA MET A 40 6.20 10.22 -29.09
C MET A 40 5.88 10.47 -27.62
N VAL A 41 6.70 11.26 -26.93
CA VAL A 41 6.46 11.58 -25.51
C VAL A 41 5.10 12.23 -25.31
N ALA A 42 4.75 13.23 -26.14
CA ALA A 42 3.47 13.91 -26.04
C ALA A 42 2.29 12.97 -26.26
N SER A 43 2.32 12.17 -27.34
CA SER A 43 1.23 11.24 -27.67
C SER A 43 1.05 10.16 -26.60
N VAL A 44 2.16 9.59 -26.11
CA VAL A 44 2.14 8.57 -25.05
C VAL A 44 1.64 9.17 -23.74
N ALA A 45 2.06 10.39 -23.39
CA ALA A 45 1.62 11.02 -22.16
C ALA A 45 0.10 11.28 -22.13
N GLU A 46 -0.49 11.67 -23.27
CA GLU A 46 -1.93 11.95 -23.39
C GLU A 46 -2.78 10.68 -23.55
N ARG A 47 -2.30 9.67 -24.30
CA ARG A 47 -3.14 8.55 -24.76
C ARG A 47 -2.64 7.16 -24.34
N GLY A 48 -1.43 7.07 -23.82
CA GLY A 48 -0.74 5.80 -23.55
C GLY A 48 -0.13 5.19 -24.82
N TYR A 49 0.88 4.35 -24.66
CA TYR A 49 1.64 3.78 -25.78
C TYR A 49 0.78 2.91 -26.69
N ALA A 50 -0.15 2.13 -26.11
CA ALA A 50 -1.02 1.24 -26.87
C ALA A 50 -1.87 2.02 -27.90
N ALA A 51 -2.39 3.19 -27.52
CA ALA A 51 -3.25 4.01 -28.37
C ALA A 51 -2.49 4.95 -29.33
N THR A 52 -1.20 5.24 -29.09
CA THR A 52 -0.38 6.04 -30.00
C THR A 52 -0.25 5.38 -31.37
N THR A 53 -0.43 6.16 -32.45
CA THR A 53 -0.26 5.71 -33.84
C THR A 53 0.85 6.48 -34.57
N VAL A 54 1.41 5.90 -35.64
CA VAL A 54 2.39 6.62 -36.50
C VAL A 54 1.78 7.89 -37.11
N THR A 55 0.47 7.90 -37.37
CA THR A 55 -0.25 9.08 -37.84
C THR A 55 -0.17 10.22 -36.82
N ASP A 56 -0.44 9.93 -35.54
CA ASP A 56 -0.32 10.93 -34.46
C ASP A 56 1.11 11.51 -34.40
N LEU A 57 2.14 10.66 -34.55
CA LEU A 57 3.54 11.09 -34.48
C LEU A 57 3.93 11.99 -35.64
N VAL A 58 3.56 11.63 -36.86
CA VAL A 58 3.79 12.40 -38.09
C VAL A 58 3.07 13.74 -38.02
N GLU A 59 1.83 13.73 -37.52
CA GLU A 59 1.08 14.94 -37.29
C GLU A 59 1.77 15.81 -36.24
N LEU A 60 2.02 15.36 -35.01
CA LEU A 60 2.62 16.22 -33.99
C LEU A 60 4.03 16.74 -34.38
N SER A 61 4.87 15.90 -34.97
CA SER A 61 6.26 16.26 -35.33
C SER A 61 6.38 17.14 -36.60
N GLY A 62 5.41 17.06 -37.52
CA GLY A 62 5.52 17.66 -38.85
C GLY A 62 6.56 16.98 -39.74
N VAL A 63 6.92 15.73 -39.45
CA VAL A 63 7.76 14.85 -40.28
C VAL A 63 6.85 14.02 -41.19
N SER A 64 7.21 13.82 -42.46
CA SER A 64 6.36 13.02 -43.37
C SER A 64 6.37 11.53 -43.01
N SER A 65 5.31 10.78 -43.33
CA SER A 65 5.28 9.32 -43.10
C SER A 65 6.43 8.59 -43.79
N ARG A 66 6.84 9.05 -44.99
CA ARG A 66 8.01 8.48 -45.68
C ARG A 66 9.28 8.69 -44.86
N SER A 67 9.51 9.92 -44.39
CA SER A 67 10.67 10.24 -43.56
C SER A 67 10.66 9.52 -42.22
N PHE A 68 9.49 9.24 -41.65
CA PHE A 68 9.38 8.39 -40.46
C PHE A 68 9.95 7.00 -40.73
N TYR A 69 9.50 6.34 -41.81
CA TYR A 69 9.97 5.00 -42.16
C TYR A 69 11.42 4.96 -42.67
N ASP A 70 11.95 6.08 -43.16
CA ASP A 70 13.38 6.22 -43.44
C ASP A 70 14.24 6.22 -42.15
N LEU A 71 13.66 6.58 -40.99
CA LEU A 71 14.35 6.69 -39.70
C LEU A 71 14.08 5.51 -38.76
N PHE A 72 12.87 4.97 -38.77
CA PHE A 72 12.41 3.93 -37.86
C PHE A 72 11.59 2.88 -38.60
N ALA A 73 11.81 1.60 -38.28
CA ALA A 73 11.05 0.51 -38.89
C ALA A 73 9.55 0.59 -38.56
N ASP A 74 9.23 0.98 -37.31
CA ASP A 74 7.87 1.05 -36.79
C ASP A 74 7.78 1.99 -35.57
N LYS A 75 6.58 2.03 -34.94
CA LYS A 75 6.30 2.78 -33.72
C LYS A 75 7.18 2.34 -32.54
N GLN A 76 7.44 1.04 -32.39
CA GLN A 76 8.21 0.47 -31.28
C GLN A 76 9.68 0.90 -31.36
N ALA A 77 10.29 0.83 -32.54
CA ALA A 77 11.64 1.31 -32.78
C ALA A 77 11.79 2.81 -32.45
N CYS A 78 10.81 3.63 -32.83
CA CYS A 78 10.78 5.06 -32.46
C CYS A 78 10.64 5.26 -30.94
N PHE A 79 9.80 4.46 -30.27
CA PHE A 79 9.58 4.53 -28.83
C PHE A 79 10.83 4.16 -28.04
N VAL A 80 11.46 3.04 -28.38
CA VAL A 80 12.69 2.56 -27.74
C VAL A 80 13.83 3.58 -27.91
N ALA A 81 13.94 4.17 -29.09
CA ALA A 81 14.95 5.20 -29.35
C ALA A 81 14.71 6.49 -28.54
N ALA A 82 13.45 6.95 -28.44
CA ALA A 82 13.08 8.09 -27.61
C ALA A 82 13.35 7.81 -26.13
N LEU A 83 12.97 6.62 -25.65
CA LEU A 83 13.17 6.19 -24.27
C LEU A 83 14.66 6.11 -23.92
N ALA A 84 15.49 5.55 -24.80
CA ALA A 84 16.93 5.50 -24.61
C ALA A 84 17.55 6.90 -24.48
N ALA A 85 17.09 7.88 -25.28
CA ALA A 85 17.55 9.26 -25.19
C ALA A 85 17.13 9.92 -23.86
N ILE A 86 15.87 9.73 -23.42
CA ILE A 86 15.36 10.26 -22.13
C ILE A 86 16.19 9.70 -20.96
N ILE A 87 16.40 8.38 -20.96
CA ILE A 87 17.14 7.70 -19.89
C ILE A 87 18.61 8.11 -19.91
N GLN A 88 19.23 8.24 -21.08
CA GLN A 88 20.61 8.72 -21.18
C GLN A 88 20.74 10.15 -20.64
N ALA A 89 19.79 11.04 -20.92
CA ALA A 89 19.77 12.38 -20.33
C ALA A 89 19.69 12.34 -18.80
N ALA A 90 18.84 11.49 -18.22
CA ALA A 90 18.76 11.30 -16.78
C ALA A 90 20.08 10.74 -16.18
N MET A 91 20.71 9.77 -16.84
CA MET A 91 22.02 9.24 -16.43
C MET A 91 23.10 10.31 -16.43
N VAL A 92 23.17 11.13 -17.48
CA VAL A 92 24.13 12.24 -17.57
C VAL A 92 23.90 13.24 -16.44
N PHE A 93 22.65 13.63 -16.19
CA PHE A 93 22.33 14.58 -15.13
C PHE A 93 22.71 14.06 -13.75
N VAL A 94 22.35 12.81 -13.42
CA VAL A 94 22.74 12.22 -12.12
C VAL A 94 24.26 12.11 -11.99
N ALA A 95 24.97 11.72 -13.05
CA ALA A 95 26.44 11.69 -13.03
C ALA A 95 27.03 13.07 -12.74
N GLN A 96 26.54 14.13 -13.41
CA GLN A 96 26.91 15.52 -13.14
C GLN A 96 26.60 15.92 -11.69
N SER A 97 25.45 15.51 -11.14
CA SER A 97 25.04 15.82 -9.78
C SER A 97 25.95 15.23 -8.70
N VAL A 98 26.57 14.08 -8.96
CA VAL A 98 27.56 13.46 -8.07
C VAL A 98 29.01 13.91 -8.37
N GLY A 99 29.19 14.80 -9.34
CA GLY A 99 30.47 15.38 -9.72
C GLY A 99 31.29 14.58 -10.74
N GLU A 100 30.71 13.55 -11.34
CA GLU A 100 31.28 12.80 -12.47
C GLU A 100 30.81 13.40 -13.81
N GLY A 101 31.56 13.20 -14.88
CA GLY A 101 31.09 13.59 -16.23
C GLY A 101 30.80 15.08 -16.43
N HIS A 102 31.42 15.97 -15.63
CA HIS A 102 31.33 17.42 -15.83
C HIS A 102 31.63 17.80 -17.28
N GLY A 103 30.76 18.60 -17.89
CA GLY A 103 30.87 19.01 -19.30
C GLY A 103 30.50 17.93 -20.33
N ALA A 104 30.08 16.73 -19.92
CA ALA A 104 29.44 15.78 -20.82
C ALA A 104 28.08 16.34 -21.25
N SER A 105 27.92 16.59 -22.55
CA SER A 105 26.61 16.98 -23.08
C SER A 105 25.67 15.78 -23.03
N GLY A 106 24.46 15.99 -22.50
CA GLY A 106 23.36 15.05 -22.69
C GLY A 106 23.01 14.88 -24.18
N PRO A 107 22.10 13.97 -24.52
CA PRO A 107 21.60 13.83 -25.88
C PRO A 107 21.12 15.17 -26.44
N ALA A 108 21.37 15.40 -27.73
CA ALA A 108 21.05 16.67 -28.39
C ALA A 108 19.55 17.03 -28.24
N GLY A 109 19.31 18.33 -28.01
CA GLY A 109 17.97 18.90 -27.97
C GLY A 109 17.17 18.66 -26.68
N ILE A 110 17.69 17.88 -25.72
CA ILE A 110 17.06 17.71 -24.40
C ILE A 110 17.54 18.81 -23.45
N ARG A 111 16.60 19.58 -22.90
CA ARG A 111 16.90 20.51 -21.80
C ARG A 111 17.14 19.71 -20.52
N LEU A 112 18.30 19.87 -19.89
CA LEU A 112 18.55 19.36 -18.53
C LEU A 112 18.24 20.44 -17.49
N PRO A 113 17.97 20.08 -16.23
CA PRO A 113 17.99 21.03 -15.13
C PRO A 113 19.36 21.70 -14.97
N GLU A 114 19.44 22.75 -14.15
CA GLU A 114 20.70 23.48 -13.95
C GLU A 114 21.77 22.56 -13.34
N GLU A 115 22.97 22.54 -13.94
CA GLU A 115 24.08 21.71 -13.44
C GLU A 115 24.47 22.18 -12.02
N PRO A 116 24.37 21.30 -11.02
CA PRO A 116 24.82 21.65 -9.68
C PRO A 116 26.35 21.75 -9.67
N GLY A 117 26.90 22.82 -9.09
CA GLY A 117 28.36 22.98 -8.97
C GLY A 117 29.01 21.85 -8.14
N ALA A 118 30.34 21.70 -8.19
CA ALA A 118 31.03 20.61 -7.49
C ALA A 118 30.63 20.46 -6.00
N ALA A 119 30.27 19.25 -5.60
CA ALA A 119 29.96 18.92 -4.21
C ALA A 119 31.26 18.64 -3.41
N PRO A 120 31.37 19.14 -2.16
CA PRO A 120 32.63 19.16 -1.41
C PRO A 120 33.01 17.80 -0.79
N ASN A 121 32.08 16.87 -0.65
CA ASN A 121 32.31 15.56 -0.04
C ASN A 121 31.38 14.48 -0.64
N TRP A 122 31.67 13.20 -0.37
CA TRP A 122 30.92 12.07 -0.91
C TRP A 122 29.45 12.04 -0.45
N ASP A 123 29.16 12.53 0.77
CA ASP A 123 27.81 12.54 1.36
C ASP A 123 26.89 13.52 0.62
N GLU A 124 27.38 14.73 0.37
CA GLU A 124 26.68 15.74 -0.42
C GLU A 124 26.60 15.35 -1.91
N GLN A 125 27.62 14.67 -2.46
CA GLN A 125 27.55 14.08 -3.80
C GLN A 125 26.40 13.07 -3.88
N ALA A 126 26.37 12.11 -2.95
CA ALA A 126 25.35 11.07 -2.90
C ALA A 126 23.95 11.67 -2.73
N ARG A 127 23.75 12.60 -1.78
CA ARG A 127 22.49 13.31 -1.56
C ARG A 127 21.98 13.99 -2.83
N ARG A 128 22.88 14.65 -3.59
CA ARG A 128 22.53 15.29 -4.86
C ARG A 128 22.18 14.28 -5.95
N GLY A 129 22.92 13.17 -6.05
CA GLY A 129 22.59 12.09 -6.97
C GLY A 129 21.18 11.53 -6.71
N PHE A 130 20.82 11.34 -5.44
CA PHE A 130 19.48 10.92 -5.03
C PHE A 130 18.40 11.95 -5.40
N ALA A 131 18.64 13.24 -5.14
CA ALA A 131 17.71 14.32 -5.49
C ALA A 131 17.56 14.51 -7.01
N ALA A 132 18.63 14.30 -7.77
CA ALA A 132 18.66 14.51 -9.21
C ALA A 132 17.69 13.63 -9.99
N PHE A 133 17.43 12.40 -9.50
CA PHE A 133 16.40 11.54 -10.07
C PHE A 133 15.00 12.15 -9.91
N ALA A 134 14.65 12.61 -8.70
CA ALA A 134 13.36 13.26 -8.44
C ALA A 134 13.21 14.54 -9.27
N GLU A 135 14.26 15.35 -9.35
CA GLU A 135 14.29 16.56 -10.16
C GLU A 135 14.07 16.27 -11.65
N MET A 136 14.72 15.24 -12.20
CA MET A 136 14.48 14.84 -13.60
C MET A 136 13.06 14.36 -13.86
N VAL A 137 12.46 13.63 -12.90
CA VAL A 137 11.07 13.16 -13.00
C VAL A 137 10.10 14.34 -12.98
N GLU A 138 10.30 15.31 -12.09
CA GLU A 138 9.46 16.51 -12.00
C GLU A 138 9.64 17.42 -13.21
N PHE A 139 10.89 17.65 -13.62
CA PHE A 139 11.23 18.54 -14.73
C PHE A 139 10.72 18.02 -16.08
N HIS A 140 10.67 16.70 -16.26
CA HIS A 140 10.19 16.04 -17.49
C HIS A 140 9.05 15.04 -17.22
N ALA A 141 8.00 15.45 -16.51
CA ALA A 141 6.88 14.58 -16.11
C ALA A 141 6.29 13.72 -17.25
N ALA A 142 6.09 14.30 -18.45
CA ALA A 142 5.58 13.56 -19.60
C ALA A 142 6.53 12.44 -20.07
N ALA A 143 7.84 12.71 -20.05
CA ALA A 143 8.86 11.71 -20.38
C ALA A 143 8.99 10.67 -19.27
N ALA A 144 8.85 11.06 -18.00
CA ALA A 144 8.85 10.16 -16.86
C ALA A 144 7.65 9.21 -16.90
N LYS A 145 6.45 9.68 -17.29
CA LYS A 145 5.28 8.81 -17.54
C LYS A 145 5.59 7.74 -18.59
N MET A 146 6.16 8.15 -19.72
CA MET A 146 6.60 7.21 -20.76
C MET A 146 7.65 6.21 -20.24
N ALA A 147 8.62 6.69 -19.45
CA ALA A 147 9.77 5.90 -19.00
C ALA A 147 9.53 5.04 -17.76
N LEU A 148 8.48 5.30 -16.96
CA LEU A 148 8.20 4.58 -15.72
C LEU A 148 6.87 3.83 -15.73
N LEU A 149 5.89 4.23 -16.55
CA LEU A 149 4.57 3.58 -16.64
C LEU A 149 4.39 2.82 -17.97
N GLU A 150 4.72 3.45 -19.10
CA GLU A 150 4.32 2.94 -20.43
C GLU A 150 5.32 1.95 -21.06
N LEU A 151 6.53 1.85 -20.51
CA LEU A 151 7.63 1.07 -21.07
C LEU A 151 7.29 -0.43 -21.26
N TYR A 152 6.44 -0.99 -20.38
CA TYR A 152 6.06 -2.40 -20.40
C TYR A 152 5.07 -2.73 -21.52
N SER A 153 4.28 -1.75 -21.95
CA SER A 153 3.38 -1.85 -23.11
C SER A 153 4.15 -2.00 -24.43
N ALA A 154 5.43 -1.60 -24.46
CA ALA A 154 6.33 -1.78 -25.60
C ALA A 154 7.12 -3.10 -25.54
N GLY A 155 6.76 -4.02 -24.64
CA GLY A 155 7.37 -5.35 -24.54
C GLY A 155 8.83 -5.33 -24.07
N ALA A 156 9.54 -6.45 -24.23
CA ALA A 156 10.90 -6.62 -23.73
C ALA A 156 11.90 -5.59 -24.28
N GLU A 157 11.76 -5.18 -25.55
CA GLU A 157 12.60 -4.15 -26.15
C GLU A 157 12.37 -2.76 -25.55
N GLY A 158 11.13 -2.46 -25.15
CA GLY A 158 10.76 -1.24 -24.43
C GLY A 158 11.37 -1.15 -23.03
N VAL A 159 11.53 -2.30 -22.36
CA VAL A 159 12.08 -2.37 -20.99
C VAL A 159 13.62 -2.28 -20.98
N ALA A 160 14.28 -2.79 -22.02
CA ALA A 160 15.73 -2.96 -22.06
C ALA A 160 16.56 -1.67 -21.83
N PRO A 161 16.18 -0.47 -22.31
CA PRO A 161 16.88 0.77 -21.99
C PRO A 161 16.93 1.09 -20.49
N LEU A 162 15.82 0.89 -19.78
CA LEU A 162 15.74 1.14 -18.32
C LEU A 162 16.64 0.18 -17.56
N GLU A 163 16.60 -1.11 -17.88
CA GLU A 163 17.45 -2.11 -17.21
C GLU A 163 18.94 -1.87 -17.40
N ARG A 164 19.34 -1.36 -18.57
CA ARG A 164 20.74 -0.96 -18.80
C ARG A 164 21.13 0.22 -17.91
N ALA A 165 20.24 1.18 -17.73
CA ALA A 165 20.47 2.33 -16.87
C ALA A 165 20.49 1.95 -15.39
N GLU A 166 19.59 1.05 -14.95
CA GLU A 166 19.61 0.50 -13.59
C GLU A 166 20.96 -0.12 -13.24
N ARG A 167 21.50 -0.99 -14.11
CA ARG A 167 22.86 -1.56 -13.91
C ARG A 167 23.95 -0.50 -13.87
N GLY A 168 23.82 0.57 -14.65
CA GLY A 168 24.72 1.72 -14.61
C GLY A 168 24.64 2.47 -13.27
N PHE A 169 23.43 2.73 -12.80
CA PHE A 169 23.17 3.37 -11.50
C PHE A 169 23.65 2.53 -10.33
N GLU A 170 23.44 1.20 -10.36
CA GLU A 170 23.97 0.28 -9.36
C GLU A 170 25.51 0.38 -9.26
N GLY A 171 26.20 0.46 -10.39
CA GLY A 171 27.65 0.65 -10.45
C GLY A 171 28.10 2.00 -9.87
N LEU A 172 27.38 3.08 -10.19
CA LEU A 172 27.66 4.42 -9.65
C LEU A 172 27.45 4.46 -8.13
N ILE A 173 26.29 3.99 -7.65
CA ILE A 173 25.94 3.96 -6.22
C ILE A 173 26.95 3.09 -5.46
N ARG A 174 27.35 1.94 -6.00
CA ARG A 174 28.39 1.10 -5.40
C ARG A 174 29.71 1.85 -5.24
N THR A 175 30.15 2.57 -6.28
CA THR A 175 31.39 3.37 -6.24
C THR A 175 31.33 4.45 -5.16
N ILE A 176 30.16 5.06 -4.94
CA ILE A 176 29.94 6.06 -3.89
C ILE A 176 29.91 5.41 -2.50
N ILE A 177 29.16 4.31 -2.33
CA ILE A 177 29.03 3.59 -1.05
C ILE A 177 30.38 3.06 -0.54
N GLU A 178 31.24 2.54 -1.43
CA GLU A 178 32.57 2.03 -1.07
C GLU A 178 33.52 3.13 -0.56
N GLN A 179 33.23 4.42 -0.78
CA GLN A 179 33.98 5.52 -0.17
C GLN A 179 33.62 5.73 1.31
N SER A 180 32.52 5.15 1.78
CA SER A 180 32.06 5.25 3.16
C SER A 180 32.52 4.03 3.97
N PRO A 181 33.43 4.17 4.95
CA PRO A 181 33.91 3.03 5.75
C PRO A 181 32.79 2.29 6.50
N GLU A 182 31.70 2.98 6.85
CA GLU A 182 30.55 2.41 7.56
C GLU A 182 29.61 1.61 6.66
N ARG A 183 29.72 1.78 5.33
CA ARG A 183 28.78 1.18 4.35
C ARG A 183 29.47 0.32 3.29
N ALA A 184 30.79 0.33 3.24
CA ALA A 184 31.59 -0.55 2.39
C ALA A 184 31.19 -2.02 2.55
N GLY A 185 31.11 -2.76 1.44
CA GLY A 185 30.66 -4.16 1.46
C GLY A 185 29.13 -4.36 1.54
N MET A 186 28.34 -3.33 1.24
CA MET A 186 26.89 -3.46 1.11
C MET A 186 26.50 -4.55 0.08
N PRO A 187 25.62 -5.50 0.42
CA PRO A 187 25.12 -6.48 -0.54
C PRO A 187 24.48 -5.82 -1.76
N GLU A 188 24.64 -6.43 -2.95
CA GLU A 188 24.08 -5.89 -4.20
C GLU A 188 22.57 -5.76 -4.12
N GLU A 189 21.90 -6.75 -3.53
CA GLU A 189 20.45 -6.78 -3.40
C GLU A 189 19.92 -5.60 -2.57
N MET A 190 20.70 -5.09 -1.61
CA MET A 190 20.31 -3.90 -0.86
C MET A 190 20.40 -2.63 -1.71
N ILE A 191 21.43 -2.50 -2.57
CA ILE A 191 21.55 -1.40 -3.52
C ILE A 191 20.39 -1.44 -4.52
N THR A 192 20.11 -2.62 -5.07
CA THR A 192 18.98 -2.80 -5.99
C THR A 192 17.64 -2.50 -5.31
N ALA A 193 17.44 -2.91 -4.05
CA ALA A 193 16.21 -2.58 -3.31
C ALA A 193 16.02 -1.07 -3.14
N LEU A 194 17.09 -0.32 -2.86
CA LEU A 194 17.01 1.14 -2.73
C LEU A 194 16.64 1.81 -4.06
N ILE A 195 17.26 1.41 -5.17
CA ILE A 195 16.91 1.93 -6.51
C ILE A 195 15.44 1.62 -6.83
N GLY A 196 15.04 0.37 -6.59
CA GLY A 196 13.68 -0.10 -6.83
C GLY A 196 12.64 0.65 -6.01
N ALA A 197 12.93 0.95 -4.74
CA ALA A 197 12.09 1.76 -3.88
C ALA A 197 11.85 3.17 -4.46
N HIS A 198 12.90 3.84 -4.93
CA HIS A 198 12.80 5.17 -5.52
C HIS A 198 11.96 5.17 -6.79
N GLN A 199 12.14 4.15 -7.64
CA GLN A 199 11.34 3.98 -8.85
C GLN A 199 9.87 3.72 -8.54
N GLU A 200 9.55 2.83 -7.60
CA GLU A 200 8.16 2.53 -7.24
C GLU A 200 7.46 3.71 -6.56
N ILE A 201 8.19 4.48 -5.75
CA ILE A 201 7.70 5.74 -5.18
C ILE A 201 7.38 6.73 -6.31
N ALA A 202 8.31 6.97 -7.25
CA ALA A 202 8.08 7.87 -8.38
C ALA A 202 6.92 7.40 -9.27
N ARG A 203 6.82 6.09 -9.56
CA ARG A 203 5.68 5.48 -10.27
C ARG A 203 4.37 5.76 -9.57
N THR A 204 4.32 5.55 -8.25
CA THR A 204 3.11 5.77 -7.46
C THR A 204 2.65 7.23 -7.50
N ARG A 205 3.57 8.19 -7.33
CA ARG A 205 3.23 9.63 -7.43
C ARG A 205 2.81 10.03 -8.86
N LEU A 206 3.48 9.50 -9.88
CA LEU A 206 3.10 9.72 -11.29
C LEU A 206 1.67 9.24 -11.57
N ARG A 207 1.31 8.04 -11.10
CA ARG A 207 -0.05 7.49 -11.28
C ARG A 207 -1.11 8.31 -10.55
N ARG A 208 -0.81 8.76 -9.33
CA ARG A 208 -1.75 9.54 -8.50
C ARG A 208 -1.84 11.03 -8.87
N GLY A 209 -0.98 11.51 -9.77
CA GLY A 209 -0.90 12.93 -10.10
C GLY A 209 -0.31 13.79 -8.97
N THR A 210 0.40 13.19 -8.00
CA THR A 210 0.99 13.89 -6.84
C THR A 210 2.50 14.07 -6.97
N LEU A 211 2.99 14.33 -8.19
CA LEU A 211 4.41 14.51 -8.47
C LEU A 211 5.08 15.60 -7.62
N ASN A 212 4.34 16.64 -7.23
CA ASN A 212 4.80 17.71 -6.35
C ASN A 212 5.23 17.24 -4.95
N GLU A 213 4.85 16.04 -4.54
CA GLU A 213 5.28 15.43 -3.27
C GLU A 213 6.66 14.74 -3.38
N LEU A 214 7.15 14.45 -4.59
CA LEU A 214 8.34 13.63 -4.81
C LEU A 214 9.62 14.31 -4.27
N ALA A 215 9.80 15.60 -4.53
CA ALA A 215 10.90 16.38 -3.95
C ALA A 215 10.89 16.37 -2.42
N GLY A 216 9.72 16.47 -1.77
CA GLY A 216 9.60 16.46 -0.31
C GLY A 216 10.06 15.14 0.32
N VAL A 217 9.75 14.02 -0.35
CA VAL A 217 10.09 12.67 0.11
C VAL A 217 11.55 12.29 -0.18
N SER A 218 12.20 12.93 -1.18
CA SER A 218 13.57 12.65 -1.58
C SER A 218 14.60 12.78 -0.45
N GLY A 219 14.43 13.80 0.42
CA GLY A 219 15.29 14.00 1.58
C GLY A 219 15.12 12.90 2.63
N GLU A 220 13.88 12.49 2.92
CA GLU A 220 13.60 11.42 3.87
C GLU A 220 14.11 10.05 3.37
N LEU A 221 14.00 9.80 2.05
CA LEU A 221 14.57 8.62 1.42
C LEU A 221 16.09 8.58 1.52
N TRP A 222 16.74 9.73 1.35
CA TRP A 222 18.19 9.84 1.53
C TRP A 222 18.62 9.55 2.96
N GLU A 223 17.95 10.14 3.96
CA GLU A 223 18.23 9.88 5.38
C GLU A 223 18.06 8.39 5.71
N LEU A 224 17.01 7.76 5.17
CA LEU A 224 16.77 6.33 5.33
C LEU A 224 17.87 5.49 4.63
N ALA A 225 18.27 5.84 3.40
CA ALA A 225 19.35 5.16 2.68
C ALA A 225 20.68 5.28 3.44
N LEU A 226 20.95 6.44 4.04
CA LEU A 226 22.10 6.66 4.91
C LEU A 226 22.02 5.85 6.21
N ALA A 227 20.83 5.59 6.74
CA ALA A 227 20.68 4.80 7.96
C ALA A 227 21.12 3.34 7.74
N TYR A 228 20.82 2.73 6.59
CA TYR A 228 21.18 1.34 6.31
C TYR A 228 22.70 1.07 6.45
N ARG A 229 23.01 -0.08 7.04
CA ARG A 229 24.37 -0.61 7.20
C ARG A 229 24.47 -1.99 6.55
N PRO A 230 25.65 -2.41 6.06
CA PRO A 230 25.87 -3.78 5.64
C PRO A 230 25.59 -4.72 6.84
N PRO A 231 25.04 -5.91 6.60
CA PRO A 231 24.82 -6.88 7.65
C PRO A 231 26.19 -7.28 8.26
N PRO A 232 26.32 -7.36 9.60
CA PRO A 232 27.58 -7.68 10.27
C PRO A 232 28.10 -9.08 9.94
N GLN A 233 27.25 -9.95 9.38
CA GLN A 233 27.60 -11.27 8.87
C GLN A 233 26.89 -11.51 7.54
N PRO A 234 27.43 -12.37 6.66
CA PRO A 234 26.74 -12.74 5.42
C PRO A 234 25.33 -13.29 5.70
N LEU A 235 24.35 -12.83 4.93
CA LEU A 235 22.97 -13.30 5.05
C LEU A 235 22.84 -14.68 4.40
N GLN A 236 22.32 -15.67 5.15
CA GLN A 236 22.29 -17.07 4.72
C GLN A 236 20.88 -17.65 4.74
N LEU A 237 20.52 -18.33 3.65
CA LEU A 237 19.30 -19.12 3.60
C LEU A 237 19.49 -20.41 4.41
N THR A 238 18.74 -20.55 5.51
CA THR A 238 18.83 -21.71 6.41
C THR A 238 17.96 -22.90 5.99
N GLY A 239 17.08 -22.73 5.00
CA GLY A 239 16.12 -23.74 4.53
C GLY A 239 16.48 -24.38 3.18
N ARG A 240 15.94 -25.56 2.92
CA ARG A 240 16.03 -26.20 1.59
C ARG A 240 15.08 -25.51 0.61
N LEU A 241 15.57 -25.26 -0.61
CA LEU A 241 14.73 -24.74 -1.69
C LEU A 241 13.56 -25.72 -1.98
N PRO A 242 12.33 -25.19 -2.14
CA PRO A 242 11.18 -25.99 -2.49
C PRO A 242 11.35 -26.56 -3.89
N LYS A 243 10.68 -27.68 -4.17
CA LYS A 243 10.53 -28.17 -5.53
C LYS A 243 9.36 -27.45 -6.19
N ALA A 244 9.56 -26.98 -7.41
CA ALA A 244 8.48 -26.47 -8.24
C ALA A 244 7.38 -27.54 -8.38
N GLN A 245 6.13 -27.13 -8.21
CA GLN A 245 4.96 -27.96 -8.49
C GLN A 245 4.29 -27.36 -9.73
N PRO A 246 3.98 -28.16 -10.76
CA PRO A 246 3.21 -27.65 -11.88
C PRO A 246 1.85 -27.17 -11.37
N GLU A 247 1.38 -26.00 -11.79
CA GLU A 247 0.02 -25.58 -11.46
C GLU A 247 -0.99 -26.62 -11.96
N SER A 248 -1.77 -27.19 -11.04
CA SER A 248 -2.87 -28.06 -11.42
C SER A 248 -4.06 -27.24 -11.91
N LEU A 249 -4.72 -27.72 -12.96
CA LEU A 249 -6.02 -27.22 -13.41
C LEU A 249 -7.19 -27.78 -12.56
N ASP A 250 -6.91 -28.66 -11.61
CA ASP A 250 -7.90 -29.17 -10.67
C ASP A 250 -8.33 -28.03 -9.74
N GLY A 251 -9.55 -27.54 -9.95
CA GLY A 251 -10.20 -26.48 -9.17
C GLY A 251 -11.66 -26.82 -8.91
N LEU A 252 -12.24 -26.24 -7.86
CA LEU A 252 -13.59 -26.56 -7.37
C LEU A 252 -14.70 -25.89 -8.21
N GLY A 253 -14.37 -25.18 -9.30
CA GLY A 253 -15.35 -24.56 -10.22
C GLY A 253 -14.78 -24.12 -11.58
N HIS A 254 -15.67 -23.74 -12.51
CA HIS A 254 -15.30 -23.30 -13.87
C HIS A 254 -14.48 -22.01 -13.87
N ALA A 255 -14.84 -21.01 -13.06
CA ALA A 255 -14.10 -19.75 -12.97
C ALA A 255 -12.65 -19.96 -12.54
N GLU A 256 -12.41 -20.70 -11.45
CA GLU A 256 -11.05 -20.99 -10.95
C GLU A 256 -10.19 -21.71 -12.00
N ARG A 257 -10.79 -22.67 -12.73
CA ARG A 257 -10.10 -23.38 -13.81
C ARG A 257 -9.68 -22.46 -14.95
N ALA A 258 -10.53 -21.50 -15.31
CA ALA A 258 -10.23 -20.49 -16.32
C ALA A 258 -9.06 -19.59 -15.88
N LEU A 259 -9.09 -19.12 -14.63
CA LEU A 259 -8.02 -18.27 -14.08
C LEU A 259 -6.68 -19.00 -14.05
N ARG A 260 -6.63 -20.25 -13.56
CA ARG A 260 -5.40 -21.05 -13.57
C ARG A 260 -4.89 -21.31 -14.98
N ALA A 261 -5.78 -21.64 -15.91
CA ALA A 261 -5.42 -21.82 -17.30
C ALA A 261 -4.85 -20.54 -17.92
N LEU A 262 -5.45 -19.38 -17.64
CA LEU A 262 -4.94 -18.08 -18.06
C LEU A 262 -3.56 -17.84 -17.48
N THR A 263 -3.36 -18.02 -16.17
CA THR A 263 -2.07 -17.85 -15.51
C THR A 263 -0.98 -18.70 -16.16
N ILE A 264 -1.27 -19.96 -16.46
CA ILE A 264 -0.28 -20.84 -17.12
C ILE A 264 0.02 -20.36 -18.55
N VAL A 265 -1.00 -20.05 -19.36
CA VAL A 265 -0.79 -19.57 -20.75
C VAL A 265 -0.01 -18.25 -20.78
N VAL A 266 -0.36 -17.31 -19.90
CA VAL A 266 0.37 -16.03 -19.73
C VAL A 266 1.81 -16.30 -19.32
N SER A 267 2.06 -17.24 -18.40
CA SER A 267 3.43 -17.55 -17.99
C SER A 267 4.28 -18.13 -19.12
N GLU A 268 3.68 -18.86 -20.05
CA GLU A 268 4.36 -19.49 -21.20
C GLU A 268 4.63 -18.50 -22.34
N ARG A 269 3.73 -17.55 -22.57
CA ARG A 269 3.72 -16.73 -23.81
C ARG A 269 3.82 -15.22 -23.57
N GLY A 270 3.61 -14.78 -22.34
CA GLY A 270 3.40 -13.37 -22.01
C GLY A 270 1.95 -12.94 -22.22
N TYR A 271 1.57 -11.84 -21.56
CA TYR A 271 0.19 -11.35 -21.57
C TYR A 271 -0.29 -10.87 -22.94
N ALA A 272 0.56 -10.10 -23.64
CA ALA A 272 0.23 -9.52 -24.94
C ALA A 272 -0.13 -10.61 -25.99
N ASP A 273 0.64 -11.69 -26.02
CA ASP A 273 0.49 -12.79 -26.99
C ASP A 273 -0.56 -13.83 -26.59
N THR A 274 -1.13 -13.73 -25.39
CA THR A 274 -2.18 -14.66 -24.92
C THR A 274 -3.53 -14.33 -25.54
N THR A 275 -4.23 -15.36 -26.05
CA THR A 275 -5.59 -15.24 -26.61
C THR A 275 -6.62 -16.01 -25.76
N VAL A 276 -7.90 -15.59 -25.81
CA VAL A 276 -8.98 -16.29 -25.09
C VAL A 276 -9.10 -17.75 -25.56
N ASP A 277 -8.98 -18.02 -26.86
CA ASP A 277 -9.07 -19.38 -27.41
C ASP A 277 -8.04 -20.35 -26.83
N GLU A 278 -6.83 -19.86 -26.55
CA GLU A 278 -5.78 -20.66 -25.92
C GLU A 278 -6.11 -20.99 -24.47
N VAL A 279 -6.68 -20.01 -23.75
CA VAL A 279 -7.17 -20.20 -22.39
C VAL A 279 -8.31 -21.23 -22.36
N LEU A 280 -9.26 -21.13 -23.29
CA LEU A 280 -10.37 -22.09 -23.42
C LEU A 280 -9.85 -23.51 -23.67
N LYS A 281 -8.90 -23.65 -24.60
CA LYS A 281 -8.26 -24.93 -24.92
C LYS A 281 -7.51 -25.50 -23.72
N ARG A 282 -6.76 -24.67 -23.00
CA ARG A 282 -6.02 -25.07 -21.80
C ARG A 282 -6.95 -25.49 -20.67
N ALA A 283 -8.01 -24.73 -20.43
CA ALA A 283 -8.98 -24.99 -19.38
C ALA A 283 -9.97 -26.11 -19.73
N GLN A 284 -9.96 -26.59 -20.99
CA GLN A 284 -10.92 -27.55 -21.53
C GLN A 284 -12.38 -27.10 -21.32
N MET A 285 -12.67 -25.83 -21.62
CA MET A 285 -14.01 -25.25 -21.45
C MET A 285 -14.53 -24.58 -22.73
N SER A 286 -15.85 -24.39 -22.80
CA SER A 286 -16.49 -23.68 -23.91
C SER A 286 -16.38 -22.15 -23.74
N ALA A 287 -16.41 -21.42 -24.86
CA ALA A 287 -16.47 -19.96 -24.84
C ALA A 287 -17.68 -19.44 -24.04
N THR A 288 -18.84 -20.08 -24.19
CA THR A 288 -20.06 -19.73 -23.44
C THR A 288 -19.84 -19.85 -21.93
N THR A 289 -19.12 -20.86 -21.47
CA THR A 289 -18.79 -21.04 -20.05
C THR A 289 -17.85 -19.95 -19.56
N PHE A 290 -16.84 -19.59 -20.35
CA PHE A 290 -15.90 -18.51 -20.00
C PHE A 290 -16.60 -17.15 -19.92
N TYR A 291 -17.36 -16.78 -20.96
CA TYR A 291 -18.05 -15.50 -21.03
C TYR A 291 -19.22 -15.36 -20.05
N ALA A 292 -19.67 -16.46 -19.44
CA ALA A 292 -20.59 -16.41 -18.30
C ALA A 292 -19.92 -15.91 -17.00
N HIS A 293 -18.59 -15.96 -16.92
CA HIS A 293 -17.81 -15.56 -15.75
C HIS A 293 -16.97 -14.30 -15.98
N PHE A 294 -16.45 -14.09 -17.20
CA PHE A 294 -15.54 -13.00 -17.53
C PHE A 294 -15.95 -12.31 -18.82
N SER A 295 -15.93 -10.99 -18.82
CA SER A 295 -16.22 -10.19 -20.02
C SER A 295 -15.14 -10.31 -21.11
N GLY A 296 -13.91 -10.70 -20.73
CA GLY A 296 -12.79 -10.87 -21.66
C GLY A 296 -11.48 -11.24 -20.96
N LYS A 297 -10.38 -11.17 -21.72
CA LYS A 297 -9.03 -11.50 -21.23
C LYS A 297 -8.59 -10.56 -20.10
N ASP A 298 -8.86 -9.26 -20.22
CA ASP A 298 -8.44 -8.26 -19.23
C ASP A 298 -9.14 -8.47 -17.89
N ASP A 299 -10.46 -8.70 -17.89
CA ASP A 299 -11.26 -9.02 -16.70
C ASP A 299 -10.78 -10.32 -16.02
N ALA A 300 -10.52 -11.36 -16.82
CA ALA A 300 -9.95 -12.61 -16.31
C ALA A 300 -8.52 -12.43 -15.76
N MET A 301 -7.71 -11.53 -16.33
CA MET A 301 -6.36 -11.23 -15.84
C MET A 301 -6.39 -10.56 -14.47
N LEU A 302 -7.26 -9.56 -14.27
CA LEU A 302 -7.43 -8.88 -12.98
C LEU A 302 -7.90 -9.87 -11.91
N ALA A 303 -8.88 -10.72 -12.23
CA ALA A 303 -9.36 -11.76 -11.32
C ALA A 303 -8.29 -12.84 -11.01
N ALA A 304 -7.41 -13.16 -11.97
CA ALA A 304 -6.28 -14.06 -11.74
C ALA A 304 -5.25 -13.43 -10.79
N ILE A 305 -4.95 -12.14 -10.93
CA ILE A 305 -4.09 -11.39 -10.02
C ILE A 305 -4.67 -11.39 -8.60
N ASP A 306 -5.97 -11.16 -8.44
CA ASP A 306 -6.64 -11.22 -7.13
C ASP A 306 -6.48 -12.57 -6.46
N THR A 307 -6.73 -13.63 -7.21
CA THR A 307 -6.62 -15.00 -6.73
C THR A 307 -5.17 -15.32 -6.33
N ALA A 308 -4.20 -14.93 -7.15
CA ALA A 308 -2.79 -15.12 -6.90
C ALA A 308 -2.33 -14.36 -5.64
N CYS A 309 -2.73 -13.10 -5.48
CA CYS A 309 -2.40 -12.28 -4.32
C CYS A 309 -3.02 -12.86 -3.03
N ALA A 310 -4.29 -13.28 -3.08
CA ALA A 310 -4.95 -13.92 -1.94
C ALA A 310 -4.22 -15.21 -1.51
N GLN A 311 -3.75 -16.01 -2.46
CA GLN A 311 -2.96 -17.22 -2.17
C GLN A 311 -1.58 -16.88 -1.58
N ALA A 312 -0.90 -15.84 -2.09
CA ALA A 312 0.35 -15.35 -1.53
C ALA A 312 0.19 -14.85 -0.08
N VAL A 313 -0.88 -14.10 0.20
CA VAL A 313 -1.24 -13.65 1.56
C VAL A 313 -1.52 -14.86 2.47
N ALA A 314 -2.30 -15.83 1.99
CA ALA A 314 -2.63 -17.04 2.73
C ALA A 314 -1.41 -17.93 3.02
N ALA A 315 -0.36 -17.86 2.21
CA ALA A 315 0.91 -18.54 2.48
C ALA A 315 1.71 -17.84 3.60
N ALA A 316 1.76 -16.51 3.59
CA ALA A 316 2.59 -15.72 4.50
C ALA A 316 1.97 -15.53 5.89
N MET A 317 0.69 -15.15 5.96
CA MET A 317 0.06 -14.72 7.22
C MET A 317 0.05 -15.80 8.32
N PRO A 318 -0.31 -17.08 8.04
CA PRO A 318 -0.25 -18.11 9.07
C PRO A 318 1.16 -18.38 9.58
N ALA A 319 2.20 -18.17 8.75
CA ALA A 319 3.59 -18.32 9.16
C ALA A 319 4.02 -17.21 10.11
N PHE A 320 3.60 -15.97 9.83
CA PHE A 320 3.76 -14.83 10.72
C PHE A 320 3.06 -15.06 12.07
N SER A 321 1.76 -15.35 12.08
CA SER A 321 0.94 -15.45 13.30
C SER A 321 1.32 -16.60 14.24
N ARG A 322 2.09 -17.58 13.77
CA ARG A 322 2.61 -18.66 14.62
C ARG A 322 3.81 -18.25 15.46
N GLN A 323 4.48 -17.15 15.12
CA GLN A 323 5.61 -16.65 15.88
C GLN A 323 5.11 -15.76 17.02
N ALA A 324 5.74 -15.88 18.19
CA ALA A 324 5.41 -15.04 19.34
C ALA A 324 5.98 -13.62 19.18
N GLU A 325 7.17 -13.51 18.60
CA GLU A 325 7.89 -12.24 18.43
C GLU A 325 7.72 -11.71 17.00
N TRP A 326 7.45 -10.41 16.87
CA TRP A 326 7.26 -9.75 15.57
C TRP A 326 8.44 -9.94 14.59
N PRO A 327 9.72 -9.78 14.98
CA PRO A 327 10.85 -9.99 14.08
C PRO A 327 10.91 -11.41 13.50
N ASP A 328 10.67 -12.42 14.34
CA ASP A 328 10.58 -13.80 13.89
C ASP A 328 9.37 -14.03 12.99
N GLY A 329 8.25 -13.36 13.27
CA GLY A 329 7.06 -13.33 12.42
C GLY A 329 7.37 -12.83 11.01
N ILE A 330 8.06 -11.70 10.87
CA ILE A 330 8.48 -11.13 9.57
C ILE A 330 9.34 -12.12 8.79
N ARG A 331 10.34 -12.71 9.46
CA ARG A 331 11.18 -13.75 8.84
C ARG A 331 10.37 -14.94 8.36
N ALA A 332 9.48 -15.45 9.19
CA ALA A 332 8.63 -16.59 8.86
C ALA A 332 7.68 -16.27 7.69
N ALA A 333 7.15 -15.05 7.64
CA ALA A 333 6.30 -14.56 6.55
C ALA A 333 7.03 -14.56 5.21
N TYR A 334 8.20 -13.92 5.12
CA TYR A 334 9.01 -13.90 3.90
C TYR A 334 9.45 -15.31 3.48
N GLY A 335 9.88 -16.13 4.45
CA GLY A 335 10.24 -17.52 4.19
C GLY A 335 9.07 -18.32 3.60
N ALA A 336 7.86 -18.19 4.14
CA ALA A 336 6.69 -18.90 3.62
C ALA A 336 6.23 -18.36 2.26
N LEU A 337 6.19 -17.03 2.10
CA LEU A 337 5.81 -16.37 0.85
C LEU A 337 6.72 -16.78 -0.31
N LEU A 338 8.03 -16.60 -0.16
CA LEU A 338 8.98 -16.83 -1.25
C LEU A 338 9.10 -18.32 -1.59
N ASN A 339 8.96 -19.20 -0.60
CA ASN A 339 8.88 -20.65 -0.85
C ASN A 339 7.60 -21.03 -1.59
N PHE A 340 6.46 -20.42 -1.24
CA PHE A 340 5.20 -20.64 -1.95
C PHE A 340 5.30 -20.18 -3.40
N LEU A 341 5.80 -18.97 -3.66
CA LEU A 341 6.00 -18.44 -5.01
C LEU A 341 6.95 -19.32 -5.83
N ALA A 342 8.07 -19.74 -5.26
CA ALA A 342 8.99 -20.66 -5.94
C ALA A 342 8.38 -22.04 -6.24
N SER A 343 7.37 -22.46 -5.44
CA SER A 343 6.64 -23.71 -5.68
C SER A 343 5.53 -23.59 -6.72
N GLN A 344 5.11 -22.36 -7.08
CA GLN A 344 4.00 -22.06 -7.98
C GLN A 344 4.48 -21.09 -9.09
N PRO A 345 5.22 -21.58 -10.10
CA PRO A 345 5.97 -20.73 -11.03
C PRO A 345 5.15 -19.75 -11.86
N ALA A 346 4.01 -20.17 -12.42
CA ALA A 346 3.15 -19.32 -13.22
C ALA A 346 2.47 -18.25 -12.34
N LEU A 347 2.05 -18.61 -11.12
CA LEU A 347 1.54 -17.64 -10.15
C LEU A 347 2.60 -16.61 -9.77
N ALA A 348 3.82 -17.07 -9.48
CA ALA A 348 4.92 -16.18 -9.13
C ALA A 348 5.27 -15.23 -10.27
N LYS A 349 5.30 -15.72 -11.51
CA LYS A 349 5.51 -14.89 -12.70
C LYS A 349 4.37 -13.89 -12.91
N LEU A 350 3.12 -14.30 -12.65
CA LEU A 350 1.95 -13.41 -12.74
C LEU A 350 2.09 -12.20 -11.80
N ILE A 351 2.45 -12.45 -10.53
CA ILE A 351 2.62 -11.40 -9.52
C ILE A 351 3.86 -10.56 -9.81
N ALA A 352 5.01 -11.22 -10.04
CA ALA A 352 6.30 -10.55 -10.07
C ALA A 352 6.59 -9.86 -11.40
N VAL A 353 6.08 -10.38 -12.53
CA VAL A 353 6.48 -9.97 -13.88
C VAL A 353 5.28 -9.56 -14.74
N ASP A 354 4.29 -10.45 -14.93
CA ASP A 354 3.29 -10.28 -15.98
C ASP A 354 2.30 -9.13 -15.69
N ALA A 355 2.07 -8.80 -14.42
CA ALA A 355 1.25 -7.65 -14.01
C ALA A 355 1.70 -6.34 -14.67
N TYR A 356 3.00 -6.13 -14.85
CA TYR A 356 3.52 -4.93 -15.52
C TYR A 356 3.16 -4.89 -17.02
N THR A 357 3.13 -6.05 -17.68
CA THR A 357 2.77 -6.13 -19.11
C THR A 357 1.26 -6.08 -19.37
N ALA A 358 0.44 -6.29 -18.33
CA ALA A 358 -1.01 -6.17 -18.41
C ALA A 358 -1.53 -4.75 -18.15
N GLY A 359 -0.64 -3.80 -17.87
CA GLY A 359 -0.94 -2.37 -17.73
C GLY A 359 -1.30 -1.96 -16.30
N ASP A 360 -1.62 -0.67 -16.14
CA ASP A 360 -1.75 -0.02 -14.84
C ASP A 360 -2.83 -0.64 -13.93
N ALA A 361 -3.98 -1.03 -14.50
CA ALA A 361 -5.04 -1.68 -13.72
C ALA A 361 -4.58 -2.99 -13.07
N ALA A 362 -3.71 -3.76 -13.75
CA ALA A 362 -3.15 -4.99 -13.21
C ALA A 362 -2.12 -4.72 -12.10
N ILE A 363 -1.30 -3.68 -12.25
CA ILE A 363 -0.35 -3.22 -11.22
C ILE A 363 -1.12 -2.78 -9.96
N GLU A 364 -2.14 -1.92 -10.13
CA GLU A 364 -2.98 -1.44 -9.02
C GLU A 364 -3.67 -2.60 -8.30
N ARG A 365 -4.25 -3.54 -9.07
CA ARG A 365 -4.92 -4.71 -8.49
C ARG A 365 -3.95 -5.56 -7.65
N ARG A 366 -2.73 -5.77 -8.14
CA ARG A 366 -1.67 -6.47 -7.40
C ARG A 366 -1.28 -5.74 -6.12
N GLU A 367 -1.07 -4.43 -6.20
CA GLU A 367 -0.73 -3.60 -5.03
C GLU A 367 -1.82 -3.67 -3.96
N LEU A 368 -3.08 -3.52 -4.34
CA LEU A 368 -4.23 -3.66 -3.44
C LEU A 368 -4.33 -5.08 -2.86
N GLY A 369 -4.12 -6.11 -3.68
CA GLY A 369 -4.18 -7.51 -3.27
C GLY A 369 -3.10 -7.91 -2.26
N LEU A 370 -1.91 -7.29 -2.33
CA LEU A 370 -0.77 -7.57 -1.45
C LEU A 370 -0.66 -6.60 -0.26
N ARG A 371 -1.53 -5.59 -0.17
CA ARG A 371 -1.63 -4.66 0.98
C ARG A 371 -1.69 -5.34 2.35
N PRO A 372 -2.35 -6.51 2.54
CA PRO A 372 -2.30 -7.21 3.83
C PRO A 372 -0.90 -7.60 4.29
N LEU A 373 0.06 -7.79 3.37
CA LEU A 373 1.46 -8.07 3.71
C LEU A 373 2.19 -6.82 4.19
N ALA A 374 1.95 -5.66 3.58
CA ALA A 374 2.49 -4.38 4.05
C ALA A 374 2.00 -4.05 5.46
N ALA A 375 0.74 -4.39 5.77
CA ALA A 375 0.17 -4.21 7.11
C ALA A 375 0.88 -5.02 8.22
N LEU A 376 1.68 -6.05 7.89
CA LEU A 376 2.52 -6.76 8.88
C LEU A 376 3.62 -5.86 9.45
N ILE A 377 4.01 -4.83 8.70
CA ILE A 377 5.07 -3.88 9.04
C ILE A 377 4.45 -2.58 9.58
N GLU A 378 3.33 -2.12 9.01
CA GLU A 378 2.67 -0.84 9.36
C GLU A 378 1.86 -0.86 10.67
N ASN A 379 1.38 -2.02 11.13
CA ASN A 379 0.28 -2.11 12.10
C ASN A 379 0.68 -2.73 13.45
N SER A 380 1.97 -2.65 13.80
CA SER A 380 2.51 -3.20 15.05
C SER A 380 2.33 -2.21 16.21
N THR A 381 1.81 -2.70 17.33
CA THR A 381 1.22 -1.92 18.44
C THR A 381 2.22 -1.17 19.32
N SER A 382 3.46 -0.95 18.88
CA SER A 382 4.50 -0.30 19.67
C SER A 382 4.84 1.08 19.14
N THR A 383 4.97 2.06 20.04
CA THR A 383 5.32 3.45 19.73
C THR A 383 6.66 3.61 19.01
N TRP A 384 7.58 2.64 19.10
CA TRP A 384 8.85 2.62 18.34
C TRP A 384 8.72 2.20 16.87
N MET A 385 7.54 1.72 16.46
CA MET A 385 7.21 1.42 15.05
C MET A 385 6.37 2.53 14.42
N ASN A 386 6.25 3.72 15.01
CA ASN A 386 5.65 4.88 14.33
C ASN A 386 6.67 5.58 13.42
N MET A 387 7.10 4.90 12.35
CA MET A 387 8.00 5.47 11.35
C MET A 387 7.24 6.35 10.34
N PRO A 388 7.89 7.34 9.71
CA PRO A 388 7.30 8.09 8.60
C PRO A 388 6.80 7.16 7.47
N PRO A 389 5.69 7.48 6.78
CA PRO A 389 5.11 6.64 5.74
C PRO A 389 6.10 6.16 4.66
N VAL A 390 7.06 7.02 4.29
CA VAL A 390 8.11 6.73 3.30
C VAL A 390 8.93 5.49 3.65
N VAL A 391 9.10 5.16 4.94
CA VAL A 391 9.87 3.97 5.35
C VAL A 391 9.18 2.69 4.88
N TYR A 392 7.86 2.61 5.05
CA TYR A 392 7.07 1.46 4.62
C TYR A 392 6.98 1.35 3.11
N GLU A 393 6.84 2.50 2.43
CA GLU A 393 6.86 2.57 0.97
C GLU A 393 8.22 2.10 0.41
N THR A 394 9.32 2.47 1.07
CA THR A 394 10.67 2.06 0.69
C THR A 394 10.86 0.56 0.85
N ILE A 395 10.46 -0.01 2.00
CA ILE A 395 10.56 -1.45 2.24
C ILE A 395 9.73 -2.23 1.21
N SER A 396 8.47 -1.81 1.00
CA SER A 396 7.55 -2.47 0.08
C SER A 396 8.03 -2.37 -1.36
N GLY A 397 8.38 -1.16 -1.84
CA GLY A 397 8.88 -0.93 -3.18
C GLY A 397 10.18 -1.68 -3.46
N GLY A 398 11.13 -1.66 -2.52
CA GLY A 398 12.38 -2.42 -2.62
C GLY A 398 12.15 -3.94 -2.64
N ALA A 399 11.25 -4.46 -1.81
CA ALA A 399 10.90 -5.87 -1.79
C ALA A 399 10.27 -6.33 -3.11
N PHE A 400 9.34 -5.54 -3.67
CA PHE A 400 8.73 -5.84 -4.96
C PHE A 400 9.72 -5.77 -6.11
N HIS A 401 10.60 -4.77 -6.12
CA HIS A 401 11.61 -4.65 -7.17
C HIS A 401 12.60 -5.83 -7.15
N LEU A 402 13.04 -6.26 -5.95
CA LEU A 402 13.86 -7.46 -5.81
C LEU A 402 13.15 -8.73 -6.28
N LEU A 403 11.86 -8.86 -5.95
CA LEU A 403 11.03 -9.97 -6.42
C LEU A 403 10.97 -10.00 -7.96
N HIS A 404 10.67 -8.87 -8.59
CA HIS A 404 10.60 -8.72 -10.06
C HIS A 404 11.95 -9.06 -10.71
N ARG A 405 13.05 -8.42 -10.28
CA ARG A 405 14.39 -8.62 -10.85
C ARG A 405 14.84 -10.08 -10.71
N THR A 406 14.67 -10.67 -9.52
CA THR A 406 15.09 -12.05 -9.26
C THR A 406 14.27 -13.04 -10.09
N ALA A 407 12.95 -12.87 -10.18
CA ALA A 407 12.11 -13.73 -11.00
C ALA A 407 12.45 -13.63 -12.49
N LYS A 408 12.80 -12.42 -12.97
CA LYS A 408 13.12 -12.16 -14.38
C LYS A 408 14.50 -12.68 -14.79
N GLU A 409 15.53 -12.47 -13.98
CA GLU A 409 16.92 -12.81 -14.31
C GLU A 409 17.30 -14.23 -13.88
N GLY A 410 16.86 -14.64 -12.69
CA GLY A 410 17.26 -15.89 -12.05
C GLY A 410 16.17 -16.96 -12.00
N GLY A 411 14.97 -16.67 -12.52
CA GLY A 411 13.79 -17.52 -12.42
C GLY A 411 13.13 -17.47 -11.03
N VAL A 412 11.87 -17.91 -10.98
CA VAL A 412 11.07 -17.91 -9.75
C VAL A 412 11.60 -18.88 -8.68
N GLU A 413 12.38 -19.87 -9.07
CA GLU A 413 13.10 -20.79 -8.18
C GLU A 413 14.21 -20.10 -7.36
N ALA A 414 14.68 -18.93 -7.80
CA ALA A 414 15.67 -18.14 -7.09
C ALA A 414 15.07 -17.29 -5.96
N LEU A 415 13.75 -17.04 -5.98
CA LEU A 415 13.06 -16.18 -5.02
C LEU A 415 13.32 -16.51 -3.54
N PRO A 416 13.42 -17.78 -3.10
CA PRO A 416 13.65 -18.08 -1.69
C PRO A 416 14.98 -17.53 -1.16
N ARG A 417 15.97 -17.27 -2.03
CA ARG A 417 17.24 -16.65 -1.64
C ARG A 417 17.07 -15.22 -1.12
N LEU A 418 15.98 -14.55 -1.48
CA LEU A 418 15.68 -13.20 -1.00
C LEU A 418 15.20 -13.18 0.46
N ALA A 419 14.79 -14.30 1.06
CA ALA A 419 14.15 -14.28 2.37
C ALA A 419 15.03 -13.65 3.48
N PRO A 420 16.33 -14.00 3.63
CA PRO A 420 17.21 -13.33 4.58
C PRO A 420 17.41 -11.85 4.27
N VAL A 421 17.54 -11.48 2.98
CA VAL A 421 17.75 -10.10 2.53
C VAL A 421 16.53 -9.23 2.85
N LEU A 422 15.33 -9.67 2.49
CA LEU A 422 14.09 -8.93 2.75
C LEU A 422 13.78 -8.84 4.25
N THR A 423 14.12 -9.89 5.01
CA THR A 423 14.00 -9.86 6.47
C THR A 423 14.94 -8.81 7.06
N TYR A 424 16.21 -8.80 6.66
CA TYR A 424 17.18 -7.81 7.11
C TYR A 424 16.75 -6.38 6.75
N LEU A 425 16.41 -6.14 5.48
CA LEU A 425 15.94 -4.84 4.98
C LEU A 425 14.72 -4.35 5.76
N THR A 426 13.75 -5.23 6.02
CA THR A 426 12.52 -4.86 6.72
C THR A 426 12.78 -4.54 8.20
N LEU A 427 13.62 -5.32 8.89
CA LEU A 427 13.81 -5.18 10.33
C LEU A 427 14.83 -4.11 10.71
N PHE A 428 15.78 -3.81 9.82
CA PHE A 428 16.89 -2.90 10.09
C PHE A 428 16.44 -1.52 10.62
N PRO A 429 15.46 -0.81 10.01
CA PRO A 429 15.05 0.51 10.50
C PRO A 429 14.52 0.52 11.93
N PHE A 430 14.12 -0.64 12.46
CA PHE A 430 13.48 -0.77 13.75
C PHE A 430 14.39 -1.37 14.82
N LEU A 431 15.27 -2.31 14.45
CA LEU A 431 16.11 -3.08 15.39
C LEU A 431 17.61 -2.78 15.24
N GLY A 432 18.03 -2.13 14.15
CA GLY A 432 19.43 -1.94 13.79
C GLY A 432 20.10 -3.18 13.18
N ALA A 433 21.37 -3.05 12.80
CA ALA A 433 22.10 -4.03 11.99
C ALA A 433 22.27 -5.40 12.66
N GLU A 434 22.65 -5.41 13.94
CA GLU A 434 23.00 -6.66 14.64
C GLU A 434 21.79 -7.56 14.80
N GLU A 435 20.72 -7.06 15.43
CA GLU A 435 19.51 -7.84 15.70
C GLU A 435 18.78 -8.22 14.42
N ALA A 436 18.66 -7.31 13.43
CA ALA A 436 18.07 -7.64 12.14
C ALA A 436 18.83 -8.77 11.42
N CYS A 437 20.16 -8.78 11.49
CA CYS A 437 20.99 -9.82 10.87
C CYS A 437 20.88 -11.16 11.60
N GLU A 438 20.84 -11.16 12.94
CA GLU A 438 20.64 -12.38 13.73
C GLU A 438 19.29 -13.03 13.42
N VAL A 439 18.23 -12.23 13.36
CA VAL A 439 16.90 -12.70 12.98
C VAL A 439 16.94 -13.23 11.56
N ALA A 440 17.42 -12.46 10.57
CA ALA A 440 17.48 -12.87 9.16
C ALA A 440 18.19 -14.22 8.94
N ASN A 441 19.27 -14.48 9.68
CA ASN A 441 20.02 -15.74 9.64
C ASN A 441 19.39 -16.88 10.47
N GLY A 442 18.30 -16.61 11.18
CA GLY A 442 17.53 -17.59 11.95
C GLY A 442 18.15 -17.97 13.29
N ALA A 443 18.98 -17.10 13.87
CA ALA A 443 19.66 -17.30 15.14
C ALA A 443 18.90 -16.71 16.36
N GLY A 444 17.63 -16.32 16.20
CA GLY A 444 16.85 -15.50 17.14
C GLY A 444 16.93 -15.84 18.65
N VAL A 445 16.60 -14.81 19.46
CA VAL A 445 16.71 -14.54 20.92
C VAL A 445 16.56 -15.72 21.91
N GLY A 446 16.09 -16.89 21.49
CA GLY A 446 15.91 -18.10 22.31
C GLY A 446 17.17 -18.71 22.95
N ARG A 447 18.33 -18.04 22.85
CA ARG A 447 19.60 -18.40 23.51
C ARG A 447 20.07 -17.39 24.56
N ARG A 448 19.27 -16.41 24.98
CA ARG A 448 19.61 -15.56 26.13
C ARG A 448 19.39 -16.33 27.45
N ASN A 449 20.48 -16.80 28.04
CA ASN A 449 20.54 -17.26 29.43
C ASN A 449 19.93 -16.22 30.37
N GLY A 450 19.15 -16.69 31.35
CA GLY A 450 18.40 -15.86 32.30
C GLY A 450 19.23 -14.77 32.99
N GLY A 451 18.73 -13.54 32.89
CA GLY A 451 19.26 -12.36 33.57
C GLY A 451 18.11 -11.42 33.97
N ASN A 452 17.52 -11.73 35.13
CA ASN A 452 16.61 -10.97 35.99
C ASN A 452 16.38 -9.46 35.71
N SER A 453 15.13 -9.06 35.48
CA SER A 453 14.56 -7.77 35.93
C SER A 453 13.04 -7.86 36.05
N GLY A 454 12.49 -7.73 37.27
CA GLY A 454 11.08 -7.97 37.60
C GLY A 454 10.15 -6.75 37.58
N GLY A 455 8.83 -7.04 37.53
CA GLY A 455 7.70 -6.12 37.73
C GLY A 455 6.35 -6.87 37.78
N PRO A 456 5.34 -6.42 38.55
CA PRO A 456 4.29 -7.29 39.12
C PRO A 456 3.03 -7.46 38.23
N GLY A 457 2.37 -8.63 38.32
CA GLY A 457 1.21 -9.03 37.49
C GLY A 457 -0.18 -8.60 38.01
N PRO A 458 -1.26 -8.77 37.20
CA PRO A 458 -2.59 -8.23 37.52
C PRO A 458 -3.59 -9.25 38.09
N GLY A 459 -4.41 -8.79 39.04
CA GLY A 459 -5.57 -9.50 39.61
C GLY A 459 -6.91 -9.10 38.97
N ALA A 460 -7.89 -10.00 39.06
CA ALA A 460 -9.18 -10.02 38.35
C ALA A 460 -10.27 -9.06 38.88
N ALA A 461 -11.22 -8.66 38.01
CA ALA A 461 -12.52 -8.09 38.39
C ALA A 461 -13.64 -8.44 37.37
N THR A 462 -14.80 -8.83 37.89
CA THR A 462 -16.04 -9.34 37.25
C THR A 462 -17.07 -8.24 36.92
N SER A 463 -17.87 -8.36 35.84
CA SER A 463 -18.97 -7.44 35.46
C SER A 463 -20.38 -8.09 35.48
N VAL A 464 -21.42 -7.30 35.81
CA VAL A 464 -22.87 -7.65 35.88
C VAL A 464 -23.68 -6.59 35.10
N PRO A 465 -24.79 -6.92 34.38
CA PRO A 465 -25.42 -6.03 33.39
C PRO A 465 -26.59 -5.15 33.88
N PHE A 466 -26.74 -3.94 33.28
CA PHE A 466 -27.80 -2.93 33.50
C PHE A 466 -29.04 -3.18 32.61
N GLN A 467 -30.25 -2.82 33.07
CA GLN A 467 -31.54 -3.14 32.42
C GLN A 467 -32.49 -1.92 32.30
N ALA A 468 -32.15 -0.86 31.56
CA ALA A 468 -33.13 0.08 30.95
C ALA A 468 -32.42 1.07 30.00
N PRO A 469 -33.04 1.51 28.87
CA PRO A 469 -32.46 2.56 28.02
C PRO A 469 -32.65 3.95 28.65
N LEU A 470 -31.57 4.72 28.76
CA LEU A 470 -31.57 6.11 29.23
C LEU A 470 -32.16 7.05 28.16
N SER A 471 -32.71 8.21 28.54
CA SER A 471 -33.14 9.21 27.54
C SER A 471 -31.92 9.92 26.91
N PRO A 472 -32.00 10.40 25.65
CA PRO A 472 -30.89 11.10 24.99
C PRO A 472 -30.38 12.32 25.77
N THR A 473 -31.27 13.06 26.43
CA THR A 473 -30.92 14.22 27.25
C THR A 473 -30.07 13.86 28.47
N ILE A 474 -30.36 12.70 29.07
CA ILE A 474 -29.58 12.15 30.17
C ILE A 474 -28.23 11.58 29.69
N HIS A 475 -28.14 11.14 28.44
CA HIS A 475 -26.86 10.77 27.82
C HIS A 475 -25.93 11.98 27.65
N LYS A 476 -26.46 13.14 27.22
CA LYS A 476 -25.67 14.38 27.13
C LYS A 476 -25.13 14.80 28.50
N ALA A 477 -25.96 14.67 29.54
CA ALA A 477 -25.60 14.98 30.92
C ALA A 477 -24.44 14.09 31.42
N LEU A 478 -24.50 12.80 31.10
CA LEU A 478 -23.47 11.81 31.38
C LEU A 478 -22.12 12.16 30.76
N TRP A 479 -22.10 12.57 29.48
CA TRP A 479 -20.87 12.93 28.78
C TRP A 479 -20.22 14.19 29.34
N LEU A 480 -21.01 15.21 29.69
CA LEU A 480 -20.51 16.45 30.30
C LEU A 480 -19.79 16.19 31.63
N VAL A 481 -20.31 15.27 32.44
CA VAL A 481 -19.71 14.89 33.73
C VAL A 481 -18.49 13.97 33.53
N ALA A 482 -18.52 13.09 32.52
CA ALA A 482 -17.47 12.10 32.28
C ALA A 482 -16.26 12.63 31.48
N GLY A 483 -16.47 13.59 30.57
CA GLY A 483 -15.42 14.16 29.72
C GLY A 483 -14.56 15.24 30.40
N ARG A 484 -14.85 15.56 31.66
CA ARG A 484 -14.10 16.57 32.41
C ARG A 484 -12.93 15.95 33.16
N SER A 485 -11.74 16.45 32.87
CA SER A 485 -10.48 16.08 33.52
C SER A 485 -10.16 16.92 34.76
N ASP A 486 -11.02 17.87 35.13
CA ASP A 486 -10.88 18.63 36.37
C ASP A 486 -11.49 17.87 37.56
N LYS A 487 -10.74 17.76 38.66
CA LYS A 487 -11.19 17.07 39.89
C LYS A 487 -12.34 17.76 40.62
N ALA A 488 -12.89 18.83 40.04
CA ALA A 488 -13.82 19.73 40.69
C ALA A 488 -15.30 19.35 40.47
N GLY A 489 -15.61 18.48 39.50
CA GLY A 489 -16.93 17.91 39.25
C GLY A 489 -18.05 18.89 38.88
N MET A 490 -19.22 18.37 38.55
CA MET A 490 -20.43 19.17 38.27
C MET A 490 -21.57 18.82 39.24
N THR A 491 -22.28 19.84 39.70
CA THR A 491 -23.49 19.68 40.51
C THR A 491 -24.70 19.28 39.64
N PRO A 492 -25.72 18.57 40.18
CA PRO A 492 -26.92 18.23 39.43
C PRO A 492 -27.59 19.42 38.76
N ALA A 493 -27.59 20.60 39.41
CA ALA A 493 -28.16 21.82 38.87
C ALA A 493 -27.38 22.37 37.65
N GLU A 494 -26.06 22.28 37.65
CA GLU A 494 -25.21 22.68 36.51
C GLU A 494 -25.42 21.73 35.32
N VAL A 495 -25.50 20.43 35.59
CA VAL A 495 -25.77 19.43 34.56
C VAL A 495 -27.16 19.63 33.97
N ALA A 496 -28.18 19.83 34.81
CA ALA A 496 -29.57 20.06 34.40
C ALA A 496 -29.73 21.32 33.54
N ALA A 497 -29.00 22.40 33.86
CA ALA A 497 -29.00 23.63 33.07
C ALA A 497 -28.35 23.43 31.69
N GLU A 498 -27.26 22.67 31.61
CA GLU A 498 -26.53 22.42 30.35
C GLU A 498 -27.31 21.52 29.38
N VAL A 499 -28.16 20.63 29.92
CA VAL A 499 -28.98 19.71 29.12
C VAL A 499 -30.46 20.09 29.04
N ASP A 500 -30.84 21.26 29.56
CA ASP A 500 -32.21 21.77 29.59
C ASP A 500 -33.23 20.73 30.08
N THR A 501 -33.02 20.21 31.30
CA THR A 501 -33.87 19.17 31.91
C THR A 501 -34.13 19.46 33.38
N ASP A 502 -35.19 18.87 33.94
CA ASP A 502 -35.50 18.97 35.37
C ASP A 502 -34.35 18.41 36.25
N VAL A 503 -33.93 19.19 37.24
CA VAL A 503 -32.82 18.85 38.13
C VAL A 503 -33.06 17.58 38.96
N GLU A 504 -34.31 17.27 39.32
CA GLU A 504 -34.62 16.05 40.08
C GLU A 504 -34.55 14.79 39.21
N VAL A 505 -34.85 14.93 37.91
CA VAL A 505 -34.61 13.85 36.94
C VAL A 505 -33.11 13.58 36.86
N VAL A 506 -32.29 14.61 36.65
CA VAL A 506 -30.82 14.48 36.61
C VAL A 506 -30.27 13.90 37.92
N ARG A 507 -30.77 14.35 39.08
CA ARG A 507 -30.35 13.83 40.40
C ARG A 507 -30.68 12.36 40.60
N GLY A 508 -31.79 11.88 40.04
CA GLY A 508 -32.14 10.45 40.05
C GLY A 508 -31.09 9.61 39.31
N TYR A 509 -30.75 10.03 38.09
CA TYR A 509 -29.79 9.31 37.25
C TYR A 509 -28.36 9.38 37.78
N LEU A 510 -27.88 10.54 38.26
CA LEU A 510 -26.54 10.63 38.84
C LEU A 510 -26.35 9.68 40.03
N ARG A 511 -27.39 9.50 40.86
CA ARG A 511 -27.39 8.51 41.96
C ARG A 511 -27.33 7.08 41.45
N GLU A 512 -28.14 6.74 40.45
CA GLU A 512 -28.16 5.40 39.86
C GLU A 512 -26.80 5.06 39.22
N LEU A 513 -26.23 6.00 38.48
CA LEU A 513 -24.93 5.86 37.82
C LEU A 513 -23.76 5.77 38.81
N THR A 514 -23.83 6.50 39.91
CA THR A 514 -22.87 6.36 41.02
C THR A 514 -22.99 4.98 41.66
N SER A 515 -24.21 4.45 41.82
CA SER A 515 -24.43 3.12 42.43
C SER A 515 -23.85 1.97 41.60
N ILE A 516 -23.74 2.13 40.28
CA ILE A 516 -23.13 1.16 39.37
C ILE A 516 -21.65 1.47 39.09
N GLY A 517 -21.07 2.45 39.79
CA GLY A 517 -19.66 2.81 39.68
C GLY A 517 -19.27 3.51 38.39
N ALA A 518 -20.23 4.11 37.67
CA ALA A 518 -19.96 4.90 36.47
C ALA A 518 -19.48 6.33 36.82
N LEU A 519 -19.92 6.85 37.96
CA LEU A 519 -19.56 8.19 38.47
C LEU A 519 -19.06 8.08 39.92
N ALA A 520 -18.27 9.06 40.35
CA ALA A 520 -17.93 9.26 41.75
C ALA A 520 -18.46 10.60 42.25
N GLU A 521 -18.96 10.60 43.48
CA GLU A 521 -19.28 11.80 44.21
C GLU A 521 -18.00 12.44 44.75
N VAL A 522 -17.83 13.74 44.54
CA VAL A 522 -16.70 14.56 45.02
C VAL A 522 -17.20 15.69 45.92
N ASP A 523 -16.27 16.36 46.61
CA ASP A 523 -16.57 17.39 47.62
C ASP A 523 -17.65 18.37 47.17
N SER A 524 -18.63 18.57 48.05
CA SER A 524 -19.82 19.38 47.75
C SER A 524 -19.46 20.82 47.37
N ARG A 525 -20.01 21.30 46.25
CA ARG A 525 -19.85 22.70 45.79
C ARG A 525 -21.19 23.40 45.92
N ARG A 526 -21.17 24.58 46.56
CA ARG A 526 -22.38 25.41 46.81
C ARG A 526 -23.50 24.68 47.59
N GLY A 527 -23.14 23.73 48.47
CA GLY A 527 -24.10 23.01 49.31
C GLY A 527 -24.75 21.79 48.65
N GLU A 528 -24.34 21.41 47.43
CA GLU A 528 -24.78 20.19 46.77
C GLU A 528 -23.58 19.28 46.42
N PRO A 529 -23.75 17.94 46.43
CA PRO A 529 -22.71 17.02 45.99
C PRO A 529 -22.43 17.19 44.49
N ALA A 530 -21.15 17.26 44.14
CA ALA A 530 -20.71 17.31 42.75
C ALA A 530 -20.28 15.91 42.31
N TYR A 531 -20.38 15.63 41.01
CA TYR A 531 -20.08 14.32 40.44
C TYR A 531 -18.96 14.46 39.40
N VAL A 532 -18.10 13.45 39.33
CA VAL A 532 -17.06 13.31 38.30
C VAL A 532 -17.19 11.95 37.64
N GLY A 533 -16.81 11.87 36.36
CA GLY A 533 -16.58 10.60 35.70
C GLY A 533 -15.49 9.78 36.39
N LEU A 534 -15.74 8.48 36.54
CA LEU A 534 -14.65 7.52 36.74
C LEU A 534 -14.15 7.09 35.34
N ASP A 535 -12.85 6.78 35.19
CA ASP A 535 -12.18 6.34 33.95
C ASP A 535 -12.69 4.98 33.41
N ARG A 536 -13.99 4.69 33.51
CA ARG A 536 -14.63 3.45 33.07
C ARG A 536 -16.02 3.60 32.40
N PRO A 537 -16.25 4.57 31.49
CA PRO A 537 -17.53 4.66 30.78
C PRO A 537 -17.85 3.42 29.91
N HIS A 538 -16.82 2.66 29.52
CA HIS A 538 -16.90 1.46 28.69
C HIS A 538 -17.54 0.22 29.35
N GLN A 539 -17.85 0.25 30.66
CA GLN A 539 -18.50 -0.86 31.36
C GLN A 539 -20.03 -0.81 31.29
N LEU A 540 -20.61 0.25 30.72
CA LEU A 540 -22.04 0.39 30.50
C LEU A 540 -22.47 -0.49 29.32
N GLN A 541 -23.28 -1.52 29.58
CA GLN A 541 -23.85 -2.35 28.50
C GLN A 541 -25.00 -1.62 27.82
N TRP A 542 -24.81 -1.26 26.55
CA TRP A 542 -25.83 -0.62 25.72
C TRP A 542 -26.56 -1.64 24.84
N GLY A 543 -27.89 -1.51 24.75
CA GLY A 543 -28.72 -2.19 23.75
C GLY A 543 -29.02 -1.20 22.63
N GLY A 544 -28.55 -1.47 21.41
CA GLY A 544 -28.57 -0.53 20.29
C GLY A 544 -29.93 0.05 19.90
N ILE A 545 -29.93 1.00 18.96
CA ILE A 545 -31.14 1.69 18.47
C ILE A 545 -31.72 0.94 17.27
N SER A 546 -32.94 0.46 17.41
CA SER A 546 -33.72 -0.12 16.29
C SER A 546 -34.24 0.96 15.34
N THR A 547 -34.58 0.58 14.11
CA THR A 547 -35.23 1.46 13.12
C THR A 547 -36.51 2.10 13.68
N GLN A 548 -37.26 1.37 14.50
CA GLN A 548 -38.47 1.89 15.16
C GLN A 548 -38.19 2.93 16.27
N GLN A 549 -37.03 2.86 16.92
CA GLN A 549 -36.59 3.87 17.90
C GLN A 549 -36.02 5.09 17.17
N SER A 550 -35.18 4.88 16.16
CA SER A 550 -34.64 5.94 15.30
C SER A 550 -35.76 6.76 14.64
N SER A 551 -36.86 6.13 14.20
CA SER A 551 -38.00 6.83 13.60
C SER A 551 -38.78 7.74 14.56
N ARG A 552 -38.52 7.67 15.87
CA ARG A 552 -39.15 8.52 16.91
C ARG A 552 -38.23 9.60 17.44
N MET A 553 -36.97 9.63 17.00
CA MET A 553 -35.96 10.61 17.39
C MET A 553 -35.94 11.79 16.42
N SER A 554 -35.59 12.97 16.92
CA SER A 554 -35.28 14.14 16.08
C SER A 554 -34.00 13.92 15.27
N ALA A 555 -33.72 14.77 14.28
CA ALA A 555 -32.48 14.69 13.50
C ALA A 555 -31.24 14.92 14.39
N GLU A 556 -31.29 15.94 15.25
CA GLU A 556 -30.22 16.28 16.20
C GLU A 556 -29.98 15.16 17.22
N GLU A 557 -31.04 14.49 17.70
CA GLU A 557 -30.92 13.34 18.60
C GLU A 557 -30.27 12.12 17.90
N ARG A 558 -30.58 11.90 16.62
CA ARG A 558 -29.97 10.81 15.83
C ARG A 558 -28.49 11.06 15.59
N GLU A 559 -28.12 12.30 15.26
CA GLU A 559 -26.75 12.73 15.03
C GLU A 559 -25.89 12.61 16.30
N GLY A 560 -26.33 13.21 17.41
CA GLY A 560 -25.61 13.13 18.68
C GLY A 560 -25.48 11.69 19.21
N THR A 561 -26.45 10.82 18.92
CA THR A 561 -26.32 9.41 19.29
C THR A 561 -25.35 8.64 18.38
N ALA A 562 -25.29 8.98 17.09
CA ALA A 562 -24.35 8.35 16.15
C ALA A 562 -22.89 8.71 16.48
N GLU A 563 -22.61 9.98 16.76
CA GLU A 563 -21.27 10.43 17.20
C GLU A 563 -20.83 9.69 18.47
N PHE A 564 -21.74 9.53 19.44
CA PHE A 564 -21.46 8.81 20.67
C PHE A 564 -21.10 7.34 20.46
N ILE A 565 -21.83 6.63 19.60
CA ILE A 565 -21.56 5.22 19.26
C ILE A 565 -20.19 5.07 18.59
N TRP A 566 -19.82 6.02 17.72
CA TRP A 566 -18.49 6.10 17.11
C TRP A 566 -17.36 6.24 18.11
N GLU A 567 -17.47 7.17 19.04
CA GLU A 567 -16.44 7.35 20.05
C GLU A 567 -16.28 6.11 20.94
N TRP A 568 -17.37 5.43 21.29
CA TRP A 568 -17.32 4.20 22.08
C TRP A 568 -16.68 3.03 21.33
N ILE A 569 -17.04 2.84 20.06
CA ILE A 569 -16.43 1.81 19.22
C ILE A 569 -14.93 2.07 19.09
N ALA A 570 -14.54 3.31 18.81
CA ALA A 570 -13.13 3.71 18.72
C ALA A 570 -12.38 3.46 20.04
N ASN A 571 -12.98 3.82 21.19
CA ASN A 571 -12.39 3.64 22.51
C ASN A 571 -12.29 2.17 22.94
N ASP A 572 -13.31 1.35 22.67
CA ASP A 572 -13.27 -0.08 22.99
C ASP A 572 -12.23 -0.82 22.13
N VAL A 573 -12.13 -0.46 20.85
CA VAL A 573 -11.06 -0.97 19.97
C VAL A 573 -9.69 -0.52 20.50
N ALA A 574 -9.52 0.75 20.85
CA ALA A 574 -8.27 1.27 21.39
C ALA A 574 -7.88 0.58 22.71
N ARG A 575 -8.85 0.34 23.60
CA ARG A 575 -8.62 -0.36 24.88
C ARG A 575 -8.30 -1.82 24.71
N ALA A 576 -9.02 -2.54 23.87
CA ALA A 576 -8.74 -3.94 23.58
C ALA A 576 -7.34 -4.07 22.92
N ARG A 577 -6.95 -3.11 22.07
CA ARG A 577 -5.60 -3.06 21.50
C ARG A 577 -4.55 -2.81 22.57
N ALA A 578 -4.76 -1.83 23.45
CA ALA A 578 -3.86 -1.54 24.57
C ALA A 578 -3.74 -2.70 25.56
N ALA A 579 -4.81 -3.47 25.78
CA ALA A 579 -4.83 -4.65 26.62
C ALA A 579 -4.34 -5.93 25.91
N GLY A 580 -4.02 -5.86 24.61
CA GLY A 580 -3.58 -7.01 23.80
C GLY A 580 -4.70 -8.01 23.44
N THR A 581 -5.92 -7.82 23.93
CA THR A 581 -7.05 -8.75 23.73
C THR A 581 -7.75 -8.56 22.38
N PHE A 582 -7.55 -7.44 21.70
CA PHE A 582 -8.18 -7.17 20.40
C PHE A 582 -7.73 -8.18 19.32
N GLU A 583 -6.47 -8.59 19.38
CA GLU A 583 -5.80 -9.48 18.43
C GLU A 583 -5.76 -10.95 18.92
N GLU A 584 -6.06 -11.19 20.20
CA GLU A 584 -5.89 -12.49 20.87
C GLU A 584 -6.76 -13.61 20.26
N ARG A 585 -7.94 -13.26 19.73
CA ARG A 585 -8.85 -14.22 19.09
C ARG A 585 -8.73 -14.17 17.57
N LEU A 586 -8.37 -15.32 16.98
CA LEU A 586 -8.17 -15.48 15.54
C LEU A 586 -9.49 -15.60 14.74
N ASP A 587 -10.60 -15.91 15.40
CA ASP A 587 -11.95 -16.04 14.81
C ASP A 587 -12.75 -14.72 14.86
N ARG A 588 -12.05 -13.58 14.68
CA ARG A 588 -12.67 -12.26 14.60
C ARG A 588 -12.93 -11.83 13.15
N TYR A 589 -13.97 -11.03 12.95
CA TYR A 589 -14.39 -10.57 11.63
C TYR A 589 -14.28 -9.05 11.54
N LEU A 590 -13.39 -8.55 10.68
CA LEU A 590 -13.21 -7.13 10.38
C LEU A 590 -13.34 -6.96 8.87
N VAL A 591 -14.52 -6.55 8.40
CA VAL A 591 -14.84 -6.49 6.97
C VAL A 591 -15.45 -5.13 6.66
N ARG A 592 -14.86 -4.40 5.71
CA ARG A 592 -15.43 -3.18 5.10
C ARG A 592 -15.67 -3.48 3.63
N VAL A 593 -16.94 -3.60 3.24
CA VAL A 593 -17.34 -3.86 1.85
C VAL A 593 -17.97 -2.59 1.26
N PRO A 594 -17.34 -1.92 0.28
CA PRO A 594 -18.01 -0.88 -0.48
C PRO A 594 -19.08 -1.53 -1.36
N LEU A 595 -20.31 -1.04 -1.30
CA LEU A 595 -21.46 -1.59 -2.02
C LEU A 595 -22.19 -0.46 -2.73
N ARG A 596 -22.56 -0.68 -4.01
CA ARG A 596 -23.59 0.12 -4.68
C ARG A 596 -24.87 -0.71 -4.67
N VAL A 597 -25.90 -0.22 -4.00
CA VAL A 597 -27.20 -0.89 -3.89
C VAL A 597 -28.31 0.06 -4.30
N ASP A 598 -29.39 -0.49 -4.85
CA ASP A 598 -30.63 0.25 -5.00
C ASP A 598 -31.44 0.24 -3.69
N GLU A 599 -32.57 0.96 -3.67
CA GLU A 599 -33.50 1.02 -2.52
C GLU A 599 -34.00 -0.34 -2.03
N LYS A 600 -34.03 -1.35 -2.90
CA LYS A 600 -34.42 -2.70 -2.52
C LYS A 600 -33.25 -3.39 -1.80
N GLY A 601 -32.05 -3.32 -2.35
CA GLY A 601 -30.82 -3.80 -1.72
C GLY A 601 -30.55 -3.15 -0.37
N TRP A 602 -30.82 -1.84 -0.23
CA TRP A 602 -30.72 -1.12 1.05
C TRP A 602 -31.65 -1.68 2.12
N ARG A 603 -32.91 -1.96 1.77
CA ARG A 603 -33.89 -2.58 2.69
C ARG A 603 -33.52 -4.02 3.05
N GLU A 604 -33.02 -4.80 2.10
CA GLU A 604 -32.53 -6.16 2.34
C GLU A 604 -31.33 -6.17 3.30
N LEU A 605 -30.36 -5.27 3.09
CA LEU A 605 -29.23 -5.07 4.01
C LEU A 605 -29.69 -4.66 5.41
N THR A 606 -30.59 -3.68 5.51
CA THR A 606 -31.13 -3.22 6.80
C THR A 606 -31.81 -4.36 7.56
N THR A 607 -32.65 -5.15 6.87
CA THR A 607 -33.35 -6.31 7.47
C THR A 607 -32.36 -7.37 7.98
N LEU A 608 -31.30 -7.64 7.23
CA LEU A 608 -30.23 -8.56 7.64
C LEU A 608 -29.52 -8.06 8.90
N HIS A 609 -29.21 -6.77 8.99
CA HIS A 609 -28.55 -6.16 10.13
C HIS A 609 -29.43 -6.20 11.39
N GLU A 610 -30.73 -5.89 11.27
CA GLU A 610 -31.69 -6.03 12.37
C GLU A 610 -31.81 -7.47 12.88
N SER A 611 -31.88 -8.44 11.96
CA SER A 611 -31.93 -9.85 12.33
C SER A 611 -30.65 -10.30 13.03
N THR A 612 -29.50 -9.77 12.61
CA THR A 612 -28.20 -10.08 13.21
C THR A 612 -28.07 -9.49 14.60
N LEU A 613 -28.49 -8.24 14.81
CA LEU A 613 -28.56 -7.61 16.13
C LEU A 613 -29.44 -8.43 17.10
N ARG A 614 -30.65 -8.80 16.68
CA ARG A 614 -31.56 -9.64 17.49
C ARG A 614 -30.91 -10.96 17.86
N THR A 615 -30.29 -11.65 16.90
CA THR A 615 -29.61 -12.93 17.12
C THR A 615 -28.44 -12.80 18.09
N THR A 616 -27.67 -11.72 18.00
CA THR A 616 -26.57 -11.39 18.93
C THR A 616 -27.08 -11.25 20.37
N ILE A 617 -28.17 -10.52 20.59
CA ILE A 617 -28.80 -10.35 21.91
C ILE A 617 -29.25 -11.70 22.47
N GLU A 618 -29.87 -12.55 21.64
CA GLU A 618 -30.26 -13.89 22.06
C GLU A 618 -29.06 -14.80 22.39
N ILE A 619 -27.96 -14.70 21.64
CA ILE A 619 -26.71 -15.42 21.93
C ILE A 619 -26.17 -14.98 23.29
N GLN A 620 -26.13 -13.67 23.56
CA GLN A 620 -25.71 -13.11 24.84
C GLN A 620 -26.57 -13.66 25.99
N ALA A 621 -27.90 -13.63 25.85
CA ALA A 621 -28.82 -14.16 26.86
C ALA A 621 -28.62 -15.66 27.12
N ARG A 622 -28.45 -16.47 26.06
CA ARG A 622 -28.14 -17.91 26.18
C ARG A 622 -26.78 -18.14 26.85
N SER A 623 -25.78 -17.32 26.53
CA SER A 623 -24.43 -17.41 27.10
C SER A 623 -24.42 -17.06 28.59
N ALA A 624 -25.09 -15.97 28.99
CA ALA A 624 -25.24 -15.59 30.39
C ALA A 624 -25.92 -16.69 31.23
N LYS A 625 -26.94 -17.36 30.66
CA LYS A 625 -27.59 -18.51 31.33
C LYS A 625 -26.64 -19.70 31.51
N ARG A 626 -25.78 -20.00 30.52
CA ARG A 626 -24.77 -21.07 30.60
C ARG A 626 -23.70 -20.76 31.66
N LEU A 627 -23.14 -19.55 31.63
CA LEU A 627 -22.10 -19.14 32.58
C LEU A 627 -22.59 -19.16 34.04
N ARG A 628 -23.85 -18.74 34.28
CA ARG A 628 -24.47 -18.84 35.62
C ARG A 628 -24.67 -20.29 36.09
N ALA A 629 -24.86 -21.23 35.16
CA ALA A 629 -25.06 -22.64 35.49
C ALA A 629 -23.75 -23.43 35.63
N SER A 630 -22.72 -23.09 34.84
CA SER A 630 -21.41 -23.77 34.88
C SER A 630 -20.46 -23.19 35.94
N GLY A 631 -20.64 -21.92 36.34
CA GLY A 631 -19.72 -21.22 37.24
C GLY A 631 -18.39 -20.83 36.59
N GLU A 632 -18.24 -21.05 35.28
CA GLU A 632 -17.05 -20.69 34.53
C GLU A 632 -16.96 -19.16 34.30
N HIS A 633 -15.73 -18.66 34.17
CA HIS A 633 -15.49 -17.27 33.83
C HIS A 633 -15.81 -17.01 32.34
N GLY A 634 -16.73 -16.08 32.08
CA GLY A 634 -16.94 -15.54 30.75
C GLY A 634 -15.90 -14.49 30.39
N PHE A 635 -15.67 -14.27 29.10
CA PHE A 635 -14.82 -13.20 28.59
C PHE A 635 -15.67 -12.05 28.05
N GLU A 636 -15.12 -10.84 28.13
CA GLU A 636 -15.76 -9.65 27.62
C GLU A 636 -15.57 -9.57 26.09
N ALA A 637 -16.67 -9.39 25.36
CA ALA A 637 -16.66 -9.29 23.90
C ALA A 637 -17.50 -8.09 23.46
N ARG A 638 -17.13 -7.49 22.33
CA ARG A 638 -17.88 -6.43 21.64
C ARG A 638 -18.11 -6.85 20.19
N THR A 639 -19.30 -6.57 19.67
CA THR A 639 -19.62 -6.76 18.25
C THR A 639 -20.20 -5.47 17.70
N VAL A 640 -19.80 -5.14 16.47
CA VAL A 640 -20.09 -3.87 15.80
C VAL A 640 -20.52 -4.18 14.38
N GLN A 641 -21.64 -3.60 13.95
CA GLN A 641 -22.21 -3.77 12.60
C GLN A 641 -22.83 -2.46 12.13
N LEU A 642 -22.50 -2.04 10.92
CA LEU A 642 -22.69 -0.65 10.48
C LEU A 642 -23.03 -0.63 8.99
N VAL A 643 -24.13 0.04 8.64
CA VAL A 643 -24.55 0.33 7.27
C VAL A 643 -25.01 1.78 7.23
N PHE A 644 -24.41 2.57 6.35
CA PHE A 644 -24.72 3.99 6.18
C PHE A 644 -24.57 4.35 4.70
N GLU A 645 -25.35 5.34 4.27
CA GLU A 645 -25.29 5.84 2.91
C GLU A 645 -24.02 6.67 2.75
N MET A 646 -23.30 6.46 1.65
CA MET A 646 -22.13 7.24 1.28
C MET A 646 -22.55 8.35 0.32
N PRO A 647 -21.93 9.53 0.35
CA PRO A 647 -22.15 10.55 -0.69
C PRO A 647 -21.81 9.98 -2.07
N GLU A 648 -22.53 10.43 -3.11
CA GLU A 648 -22.14 10.15 -4.50
C GLU A 648 -20.80 10.85 -4.79
N ASP A 649 -19.83 10.13 -5.37
CA ASP A 649 -18.60 10.75 -5.87
C ASP A 649 -19.00 11.80 -6.92
N GLU A 650 -18.54 13.05 -6.78
CA GLU A 650 -18.80 14.10 -7.77
C GLU A 650 -18.33 13.62 -9.15
N PRO A 651 -19.16 13.67 -10.20
CA PRO A 651 -18.69 13.35 -11.54
C PRO A 651 -17.60 14.35 -11.90
N ASP A 652 -16.44 13.84 -12.31
CA ASP A 652 -15.31 14.63 -12.78
C ASP A 652 -15.82 15.75 -13.69
N ALA A 653 -15.63 17.00 -13.27
CA ALA A 653 -16.04 18.16 -14.04
C ALA A 653 -15.19 18.22 -15.31
N ASP A 654 -15.84 17.98 -16.46
CA ASP A 654 -15.28 18.00 -17.83
C ASP A 654 -14.33 19.17 -18.13
#